data_AF-A0A7Y3TRB7-F1
#
_entry.id   AF-A0A7Y3TRB7-F1
#
_cell.length_a   1.000
_cell.length_b   1.000
_cell.length_c   1.000
_cell.angle_alpha   90.00
_cell.angle_beta   90.00
_cell.angle_gamma   90.00
#
_symmetry.space_group_name_H-M   'P 1'
#
loop_
_entity.id
_entity.type
_entity.pdbx_description
1 polymer ?
#
loop_
_entity_poly.entity_id
_entity_poly.type
_entity_poly.pdbx_seq_one_letter_code
_entity_poly.pdbx_strand_id
1 'polypeptide(L)'
;MHTAVTVPLNTAIRRKFKWIEKIPTSFFIEVLPQIYAFLAENIAPKSNLSYPWSLLHGHLKACHVYVSYSHILIRPYIPPSLSHEPFANATQRIFMSATLGLGGDLERITGIPSFHRLPIPTGWDKQGIGRRYFVFPEMSLPADEIDSLTKAVVERAGRALILVPNDHRTDKYKTLFENFPVYKAQDIEASKDKFISAQKGVAVLANRYDGIDLLDDDCRLLIIEGLPKAGNLQELFFMTRMLAGNLFKDRIRTRIIQAFGRCTRSATDYAAVIIIGQDFHDWLVLKEKRSLFHPELQGELIFGIEQSEERTHDDFLENLEIFLGHGSDWDDVDTEILEYRDEASQLQIPGQDKLFEAARFEVDYLYALWNENYEKCLELSQQIASILSGDDLQGLRGFWYYLAASGAELAYQKNENQVFTTKAIDLYKRASGCLPALNWLRVLAARLAKDNDMQVVVEDDGFLDANVERIEFLFETSSFASPQKFEEAAKAILEGLESNDSEQFEEAHRRLGEMLGFTAANSSGQATPDPWWISNEKLCLVFEDKSDSNPDHAISVKHVRQAASHHKWIKDNVSLSPNAEIYTAMITTQSKIHHDGPTFADEVGWWHIENFRNWSREVISLLRELRSTFTGAGQSEWRSVVREQFLRNSLDPKSIVAKANQKLLRDLDIE
;
A
#
# COMPACT_ATOMS: atom_id res chain seq x y z
N MET A 1 19.01 39.13 -3.19
CA MET A 1 17.54 39.21 -3.17
C MET A 1 17.00 38.58 -4.44
N HIS A 2 16.78 37.26 -4.43
CA HIS A 2 15.98 36.57 -5.44
C HIS A 2 14.91 35.81 -4.65
N THR A 3 13.77 36.47 -4.51
CA THR A 3 12.54 35.92 -3.96
C THR A 3 12.00 34.89 -4.96
N ALA A 4 12.28 33.62 -4.71
CA ALA A 4 11.54 32.53 -5.33
C ALA A 4 10.10 32.60 -4.78
N VAL A 5 9.16 32.98 -5.63
CA VAL A 5 7.73 32.88 -5.36
C VAL A 5 7.38 31.40 -5.45
N THR A 6 7.53 30.67 -4.34
CA THR A 6 6.87 29.37 -4.15
C THR A 6 5.38 29.62 -4.00
N VAL A 7 4.62 29.40 -5.06
CA VAL A 7 3.17 29.18 -4.94
C VAL A 7 2.99 27.85 -4.19
N PRO A 8 2.31 27.82 -3.04
CA PRO A 8 2.11 26.59 -2.30
C PRO A 8 1.11 25.72 -3.05
N LEU A 9 1.61 24.78 -3.86
CA LEU A 9 0.81 23.66 -4.34
C LEU A 9 0.26 22.91 -3.13
N ASN A 10 -1.06 22.84 -3.06
CA ASN A 10 -1.85 22.47 -1.90
C ASN A 10 -1.35 21.17 -1.23
N THR A 11 -0.58 21.33 -0.15
CA THR A 11 0.03 20.25 0.67
C THR A 11 -1.01 19.26 1.21
N ALA A 12 -2.30 19.60 1.17
CA ALA A 12 -3.41 18.76 1.60
C ALA A 12 -3.68 17.56 0.67
N ILE A 13 -3.50 17.71 -0.66
CA ILE A 13 -3.76 16.62 -1.63
C ILE A 13 -2.68 15.53 -1.51
N ARG A 14 -1.43 15.94 -1.25
CA ARG A 14 -0.31 15.00 -1.07
C ARG A 14 -0.38 14.20 0.23
N ARG A 15 -0.98 14.74 1.30
CA ARG A 15 -1.11 14.05 2.59
C ARG A 15 -2.10 12.88 2.61
N LYS A 16 -3.01 12.78 1.62
CA LYS A 16 -4.03 11.72 1.57
C LYS A 16 -3.54 10.38 0.98
N PHE A 17 -2.43 10.36 0.23
CA PHE A 17 -1.91 9.13 -0.38
C PHE A 17 -0.64 8.64 0.31
N LYS A 18 -0.57 7.33 0.61
CA LYS A 18 0.66 6.64 1.03
C LYS A 18 1.63 6.52 -0.16
N TRP A 19 2.13 7.66 -0.65
CA TRP A 19 3.13 7.67 -1.71
C TRP A 19 4.46 7.13 -1.18
N ILE A 20 5.00 6.15 -1.90
CA ILE A 20 6.27 5.50 -1.61
C ILE A 20 6.94 5.16 -2.94
N GLU A 21 8.19 5.55 -3.10
CA GLU A 21 8.98 5.25 -4.29
C GLU A 21 10.36 4.74 -3.92
N LYS A 22 10.94 3.91 -4.79
CA LYS A 22 12.35 3.52 -4.72
C LYS A 22 13.15 4.39 -5.69
N ILE A 23 14.26 4.97 -5.23
CA ILE A 23 15.22 5.59 -6.16
C ILE A 23 15.94 4.47 -6.94
N PRO A 24 15.91 4.48 -8.28
CA PRO A 24 16.65 3.51 -9.08
C PRO A 24 18.16 3.53 -8.78
N THR A 25 18.77 2.35 -8.71
CA THR A 25 20.20 2.14 -8.44
C THR A 25 21.09 2.98 -9.34
N SER A 26 20.85 3.02 -10.65
CA SER A 26 21.65 3.83 -11.58
C SER A 26 21.63 5.32 -11.22
N PHE A 27 20.45 5.91 -11.02
CA PHE A 27 20.33 7.30 -10.58
C PHE A 27 20.93 7.53 -9.19
N PHE A 28 20.75 6.61 -8.26
CA PHE A 28 21.33 6.71 -6.92
C PHE A 28 22.86 6.72 -6.96
N ILE A 29 23.47 5.89 -7.80
CA ILE A 29 24.93 5.80 -7.96
C ILE A 29 25.49 7.10 -8.56
N GLU A 30 24.79 7.73 -9.50
CA GLU A 30 25.18 9.03 -10.08
C GLU A 30 25.25 10.15 -9.04
N VAL A 31 24.31 10.17 -8.09
CA VAL A 31 24.22 11.21 -7.03
C VAL A 31 24.86 10.79 -5.71
N LEU A 32 25.47 9.60 -5.66
CA LEU A 32 26.02 9.03 -4.44
C LEU A 32 27.10 9.93 -3.78
N PRO A 33 28.04 10.54 -4.52
CA PRO A 33 29.04 11.42 -3.91
C PRO A 33 28.43 12.62 -3.17
N GLN A 34 27.36 13.21 -3.73
CA GLN A 34 26.65 14.34 -3.13
C GLN A 34 25.88 13.90 -1.87
N ILE A 35 25.22 12.74 -1.92
CA ILE A 35 24.54 12.15 -0.75
C ILE A 35 25.55 11.87 0.37
N TYR A 36 26.69 11.26 0.04
CA TYR A 36 27.73 10.96 1.02
C TYR A 36 28.23 12.24 1.69
N ALA A 37 28.59 13.26 0.91
CA ALA A 37 29.08 14.53 1.45
C ALA A 37 28.04 15.20 2.36
N PHE A 38 26.77 15.20 1.97
CA PHE A 38 25.69 15.74 2.78
C PHE A 38 25.53 14.99 4.11
N LEU A 39 25.48 13.66 4.09
CA LEU A 39 25.30 12.85 5.29
C LEU A 39 26.51 12.94 6.23
N ALA A 40 27.73 12.93 5.68
CA ALA A 40 28.96 13.05 6.46
C ALA A 40 29.02 14.36 7.26
N GLU A 41 28.55 15.47 6.67
CA GLU A 41 28.56 16.79 7.31
C GLU A 41 27.40 16.97 8.33
N ASN A 42 26.22 16.39 8.05
CA ASN A 42 25.01 16.70 8.81
C ASN A 42 24.64 15.65 9.88
N ILE A 43 25.28 14.47 9.89
CA ILE A 43 25.04 13.47 10.93
C ILE A 43 25.83 13.84 12.19
N ALA A 44 25.12 14.42 13.16
CA ALA A 44 25.71 14.84 14.41
C ALA A 44 26.27 13.64 15.22
N PRO A 45 27.43 13.81 15.89
CA PRO A 45 27.95 12.82 16.83
C PRO A 45 26.92 12.46 17.90
N LYS A 46 26.80 11.18 18.25
CA LYS A 46 25.84 10.65 19.26
C LYS A 46 24.36 10.84 18.92
N SER A 47 24.02 11.24 17.69
CA SER A 47 22.65 11.12 17.19
C SER A 47 22.26 9.64 17.03
N ASN A 48 20.96 9.37 16.93
CA ASN A 48 20.43 8.04 16.60
C ASN A 48 20.93 7.51 15.23
N LEU A 49 21.42 8.38 14.34
CA LEU A 49 21.99 8.02 13.04
C LEU A 49 23.50 7.75 13.09
N SER A 50 24.19 8.13 14.17
CA SER A 50 25.65 8.01 14.28
C SER A 50 26.14 6.56 14.15
N TYR A 51 25.48 5.61 14.83
CA TYR A 51 25.84 4.20 14.76
C TYR A 51 25.51 3.56 13.40
N PRO A 52 24.28 3.67 12.86
CA PRO A 52 23.98 3.18 11.51
C PRO A 52 24.92 3.75 10.43
N TRP A 53 25.22 5.04 10.49
CA TRP A 53 26.15 5.67 9.55
C TRP A 53 27.56 5.07 9.63
N SER A 54 28.06 4.81 10.84
CA SER A 54 29.38 4.18 11.03
C SER A 54 29.50 2.82 10.33
N LEU A 55 28.39 2.09 10.20
CA LEU A 55 28.34 0.79 9.52
C LEU A 55 28.17 0.91 7.99
N LEU A 56 27.45 1.93 7.53
CA LEU A 56 27.02 2.03 6.12
C LEU A 56 27.88 2.96 5.25
N HIS A 57 28.58 3.94 5.84
CA HIS A 57 29.24 5.01 5.08
C HIS A 57 30.21 4.49 3.99
N GLY A 58 30.91 3.37 4.26
CA GLY A 58 31.82 2.73 3.30
C GLY A 58 31.15 1.80 2.27
N HIS A 59 29.86 1.53 2.40
CA HIS A 59 29.14 0.51 1.61
C HIS A 59 27.81 1.01 1.04
N LEU A 60 27.66 2.33 0.85
CA LEU A 60 26.40 2.91 0.35
C LEU A 60 25.97 2.37 -1.03
N LYS A 61 26.90 1.93 -1.89
CA LYS A 61 26.55 1.27 -3.17
C LYS A 61 25.77 -0.04 -3.00
N ALA A 62 25.89 -0.69 -1.84
CA ALA A 62 25.13 -1.89 -1.51
C ALA A 62 23.77 -1.59 -0.86
N CYS A 63 23.44 -0.31 -0.68
CA CYS A 63 22.16 0.14 -0.16
C CYS A 63 21.15 0.45 -1.27
N HIS A 64 19.88 0.41 -0.89
CA HIS A 64 18.75 0.90 -1.65
C HIS A 64 18.13 2.08 -0.92
N VAL A 65 17.54 3.01 -1.70
CA VAL A 65 16.91 4.21 -1.17
C VAL A 65 15.41 4.18 -1.46
N TYR A 66 14.61 4.36 -0.41
CA TYR A 66 13.15 4.46 -0.47
C TYR A 66 12.70 5.79 0.10
N VAL A 67 11.74 6.45 -0.54
CA VAL A 67 11.29 7.80 -0.18
C VAL A 67 9.79 7.84 -0.04
N SER A 68 9.31 8.42 1.06
CA SER A 68 7.91 8.81 1.25
C SER A 68 7.83 10.31 1.56
N TYR A 69 6.62 10.84 1.75
CA TYR A 69 6.44 12.23 2.16
C TYR A 69 7.04 12.58 3.52
N SER A 70 7.26 11.58 4.38
CA SER A 70 7.69 11.79 5.77
C SER A 70 9.08 11.23 6.08
N HIS A 71 9.59 10.29 5.28
CA HIS A 71 10.82 9.58 5.60
C HIS A 71 11.63 9.24 4.35
N ILE A 72 12.96 9.18 4.52
CA ILE A 72 13.90 8.59 3.57
C ILE A 72 14.55 7.41 4.28
N LEU A 73 14.53 6.23 3.65
CA LEU A 73 15.17 5.02 4.16
C LEU A 73 16.31 4.62 3.24
N ILE A 74 17.52 4.56 3.78
CA ILE A 74 18.72 4.04 3.11
C ILE A 74 19.15 2.78 3.85
N ARG A 75 19.11 1.62 3.18
CA ARG A 75 19.49 0.34 3.78
C ARG A 75 19.88 -0.71 2.74
N PRO A 76 20.69 -1.72 3.12
CA PRO A 76 20.84 -2.90 2.28
C PRO A 76 19.52 -3.71 2.23
N TYR A 77 19.35 -4.51 1.16
CA TYR A 77 18.19 -5.39 0.97
C TYR A 77 17.99 -6.36 2.15
N ILE A 78 19.09 -6.99 2.58
CA ILE A 78 19.23 -7.88 3.73
C ILE A 78 20.41 -7.34 4.58
N PRO A 79 20.39 -7.43 5.91
CA PRO A 79 21.51 -6.96 6.72
C PRO A 79 22.76 -7.86 6.54
N PRO A 80 23.96 -7.29 6.32
CA PRO A 80 25.19 -8.06 6.11
C PRO A 80 25.82 -8.47 7.44
N SER A 81 25.09 -9.19 8.29
CA SER A 81 25.50 -9.42 9.69
C SER A 81 26.87 -10.10 9.84
N LEU A 82 27.31 -10.89 8.86
CA LEU A 82 28.64 -11.51 8.85
C LEU A 82 29.78 -10.53 8.53
N SER A 83 29.50 -9.27 8.17
CA SER A 83 30.52 -8.23 8.07
C SER A 83 30.89 -7.64 9.44
N HIS A 84 30.15 -7.99 10.51
CA HIS A 84 30.47 -7.58 11.86
C HIS A 84 31.31 -8.64 12.56
N GLU A 85 32.61 -8.39 12.70
CA GLU A 85 33.60 -9.36 13.21
C GLU A 85 33.20 -10.09 14.50
N PRO A 86 32.71 -9.42 15.59
CA PRO A 86 32.27 -10.12 16.79
C PRO A 86 31.13 -11.12 16.52
N PHE A 87 30.21 -10.76 15.64
CA PHE A 87 29.11 -11.65 15.26
C PHE A 87 29.60 -12.76 14.34
N ALA A 88 30.48 -12.48 13.38
CA ALA A 88 31.04 -13.42 12.40
C ALA A 88 31.98 -14.47 13.01
N ASN A 89 32.72 -14.10 14.06
CA ASN A 89 33.68 -14.98 14.74
C ASN A 89 33.06 -15.75 15.93
N ALA A 90 31.76 -15.61 16.18
CA ALA A 90 31.07 -16.42 17.18
C ALA A 90 31.15 -17.91 16.82
N THR A 91 31.64 -18.74 17.75
CA THR A 91 31.78 -20.19 17.57
C THR A 91 30.45 -20.90 17.41
N GLN A 92 29.40 -20.41 18.07
CA GLN A 92 28.05 -20.94 18.00
C GLN A 92 27.03 -19.79 18.05
N ARG A 93 25.98 -19.90 17.24
CA ARG A 93 24.83 -18.99 17.24
C ARG A 93 23.55 -19.82 17.37
N ILE A 94 22.76 -19.55 18.39
CA ILE A 94 21.50 -20.24 18.65
C ILE A 94 20.38 -19.25 18.39
N PHE A 95 19.49 -19.58 17.46
CA PHE A 95 18.33 -18.77 17.10
C PHE A 95 17.09 -19.47 17.64
N MET A 96 16.32 -18.76 18.46
CA MET A 96 15.09 -19.26 19.05
C MET A 96 13.95 -18.34 18.62
N SER A 97 12.90 -18.93 18.05
CA SER A 97 11.67 -18.22 17.69
C SER A 97 10.50 -19.16 17.92
N ALA A 98 9.36 -18.61 18.37
CA ALA A 98 8.10 -19.34 18.42
C ALA A 98 7.61 -19.77 17.02
N THR A 99 8.08 -19.07 15.99
CA THR A 99 7.70 -19.28 14.58
C THR A 99 8.94 -18.99 13.72
N LEU A 100 9.55 -20.02 13.13
CA LEU A 100 10.80 -19.87 12.37
C LEU A 100 10.62 -19.38 10.94
N GLY A 101 9.37 -19.17 10.50
CA GLY A 101 9.02 -18.81 9.12
C GLY A 101 9.34 -19.94 8.14
N LEU A 102 8.41 -20.27 7.25
CA LEU A 102 8.61 -21.36 6.29
C LEU A 102 9.16 -20.86 4.95
N GLY A 103 9.09 -19.55 4.69
CA GLY A 103 9.51 -18.94 3.42
C GLY A 103 10.96 -18.44 3.36
N GLY A 104 11.82 -18.73 4.35
CA GLY A 104 13.20 -18.23 4.40
C GLY A 104 13.34 -16.84 5.05
N ASP A 105 12.39 -16.46 5.91
CA ASP A 105 12.44 -15.19 6.66
C ASP A 105 13.67 -15.10 7.58
N LEU A 106 14.08 -16.22 8.18
CA LEU A 106 15.23 -16.24 9.08
C LEU A 106 16.52 -15.84 8.36
N GLU A 107 16.76 -16.39 7.16
CA GLU A 107 17.85 -16.01 6.26
C GLU A 107 17.80 -14.50 5.92
N ARG A 108 16.63 -13.99 5.53
CA ARG A 108 16.45 -12.57 5.13
C ARG A 108 16.57 -11.58 6.30
N ILE A 109 16.17 -11.98 7.51
CA ILE A 109 16.24 -11.13 8.70
C ILE A 109 17.67 -11.07 9.24
N THR A 110 18.41 -12.18 9.17
CA THR A 110 19.73 -12.30 9.78
C THR A 110 20.88 -12.08 8.82
N GLY A 111 20.68 -12.24 7.50
CA GLY A 111 21.78 -12.27 6.53
C GLY A 111 22.72 -13.46 6.70
N ILE A 112 22.21 -14.58 7.22
CA ILE A 112 22.92 -15.85 7.31
C ILE A 112 22.35 -16.78 6.23
N PRO A 113 23.19 -17.41 5.40
CA PRO A 113 22.72 -18.14 4.21
C PRO A 113 22.05 -19.49 4.53
N SER A 114 22.30 -20.09 5.69
CA SER A 114 21.76 -21.40 6.04
C SER A 114 21.78 -21.67 7.54
N PHE A 115 20.83 -22.48 8.00
CA PHE A 115 20.69 -22.87 9.41
C PHE A 115 20.51 -24.38 9.56
N HIS A 116 21.05 -24.94 10.63
CA HIS A 116 20.67 -26.26 11.12
C HIS A 116 19.36 -26.14 11.92
N ARG A 117 18.25 -26.62 11.35
CA ARG A 117 16.91 -26.50 11.94
C ARG A 117 16.53 -27.77 12.69
N LEU A 118 15.99 -27.61 13.90
CA LEU A 118 15.42 -28.72 14.68
C LEU A 118 13.95 -28.93 14.28
N PRO A 119 13.50 -30.15 13.97
CA PRO A 119 12.12 -30.41 13.60
C PRO A 119 11.17 -30.21 14.79
N ILE A 120 9.94 -29.79 14.51
CA ILE A 120 8.87 -29.75 15.50
C ILE A 120 8.43 -31.21 15.79
N PRO A 121 8.26 -31.62 17.06
CA PRO A 121 7.78 -32.95 17.39
C PRO A 121 6.38 -33.22 16.80
N THR A 122 6.15 -34.46 16.32
CA THR A 122 4.84 -34.91 15.81
C THR A 122 3.77 -34.83 16.90
N GLY A 123 2.60 -34.25 16.61
CA GLY A 123 1.47 -34.10 17.56
C GLY A 123 1.28 -32.67 18.10
N TRP A 124 2.19 -31.74 17.80
CA TRP A 124 2.07 -30.31 18.14
C TRP A 124 1.27 -29.50 17.10
N ASP A 125 0.79 -30.18 16.06
CA ASP A 125 0.06 -29.67 14.89
C ASP A 125 -1.46 -29.54 15.10
N LYS A 126 -1.97 -29.81 16.31
CA LYS A 126 -3.40 -29.75 16.64
C LYS A 126 -3.76 -29.07 17.96
N GLN A 127 -2.79 -28.68 18.78
CA GLN A 127 -3.08 -28.13 20.11
C GLN A 127 -2.71 -26.66 20.17
N GLY A 128 -3.73 -25.81 20.32
CA GLY A 128 -3.55 -24.38 20.58
C GLY A 128 -3.02 -24.10 22.00
N ILE A 129 -2.62 -22.85 22.21
CA ILE A 129 -2.19 -22.35 23.52
C ILE A 129 -3.32 -21.45 24.05
N GLY A 130 -4.11 -21.98 24.99
CA GLY A 130 -5.22 -21.25 25.61
C GLY A 130 -6.39 -21.01 24.66
N ARG A 131 -7.43 -20.33 25.19
CA ARG A 131 -8.67 -20.03 24.46
C ARG A 131 -8.84 -18.54 24.22
N ARG A 132 -9.22 -18.16 23.00
CA ARG A 132 -9.47 -16.75 22.65
C ARG A 132 -10.87 -16.55 22.14
N TYR A 133 -11.53 -15.51 22.64
CA TYR A 133 -12.79 -15.03 22.10
C TYR A 133 -12.55 -13.76 21.27
N PHE A 134 -12.72 -13.85 19.96
CA PHE A 134 -12.54 -12.72 19.04
C PHE A 134 -13.84 -11.93 18.87
N VAL A 135 -13.72 -10.61 18.86
CA VAL A 135 -14.85 -9.68 18.69
C VAL A 135 -14.53 -8.68 17.60
N PHE A 136 -15.47 -8.47 16.67
CA PHE A 136 -15.35 -7.58 15.51
C PHE A 136 -16.45 -6.51 15.52
N PRO A 137 -16.35 -5.46 16.35
CA PRO A 137 -17.44 -4.49 16.53
C PRO A 137 -17.86 -3.77 15.24
N GLU A 138 -16.90 -3.51 14.34
CA GLU A 138 -17.14 -2.79 13.07
C GLU A 138 -17.99 -3.59 12.06
N MET A 139 -18.33 -4.86 12.34
CA MET A 139 -19.28 -5.65 11.54
C MET A 139 -20.73 -5.23 11.78
N SER A 140 -21.07 -4.73 12.97
CA SER A 140 -22.44 -4.43 13.37
C SER A 140 -22.65 -2.99 13.83
N LEU A 141 -21.63 -2.35 14.41
CA LEU A 141 -21.74 -1.01 14.97
C LEU A 141 -21.19 0.05 14.02
N PRO A 142 -21.80 1.25 13.99
CA PRO A 142 -21.24 2.38 13.26
C PRO A 142 -19.97 2.90 13.96
N ALA A 143 -19.11 3.58 13.19
CA ALA A 143 -17.76 3.97 13.63
C ALA A 143 -17.74 4.88 14.87
N ASP A 144 -18.80 5.67 15.10
CA ASP A 144 -18.96 6.56 16.24
C ASP A 144 -19.36 5.84 17.55
N GLU A 145 -19.85 4.61 17.46
CA GLU A 145 -20.17 3.78 18.63
C GLU A 145 -18.98 2.93 19.13
N ILE A 146 -17.97 2.72 18.27
CA ILE A 146 -16.81 1.85 18.57
C ILE A 146 -16.03 2.32 19.81
N ASP A 147 -15.81 3.63 19.95
CA ASP A 147 -15.07 4.18 21.10
C ASP A 147 -15.86 4.03 22.41
N SER A 148 -17.20 4.12 22.35
CA SER A 148 -18.09 3.86 23.49
C SER A 148 -18.01 2.39 23.93
N LEU A 149 -18.12 1.47 22.98
CA LEU A 149 -18.00 0.03 23.27
C LEU A 149 -16.62 -0.29 23.85
N THR A 150 -15.56 0.23 23.24
CA THR A 150 -14.18 0.01 23.69
C THR A 150 -14.01 0.40 25.16
N LYS A 151 -14.57 1.55 25.57
CA LYS A 151 -14.55 2.00 26.96
C LYS A 151 -15.34 1.05 27.88
N ALA A 152 -16.55 0.67 27.45
CA ALA A 152 -17.43 -0.20 28.22
C ALA A 152 -16.86 -1.62 28.45
N VAL A 153 -16.15 -2.17 27.46
CA VAL A 153 -15.46 -3.46 27.55
C VAL A 153 -14.26 -3.36 28.50
N VAL A 154 -13.42 -2.32 28.38
CA VAL A 154 -12.28 -2.11 29.31
C VAL A 154 -12.77 -1.94 30.75
N GLU A 155 -13.90 -1.26 30.96
CA GLU A 155 -14.50 -1.10 32.28
C GLU A 155 -14.89 -2.43 32.94
N ARG A 156 -15.35 -3.42 32.15
CA ARG A 156 -15.73 -4.77 32.60
C ARG A 156 -14.53 -5.68 32.80
N ALA A 157 -13.57 -5.66 31.89
CA ALA A 157 -12.36 -6.46 31.99
C ALA A 157 -11.38 -5.95 33.07
N GLY A 158 -11.49 -4.68 33.47
CA GLY A 158 -10.62 -4.03 34.44
C GLY A 158 -9.25 -3.64 33.85
N ARG A 159 -8.49 -4.62 33.34
CA ARG A 159 -7.18 -4.41 32.71
C ARG A 159 -7.20 -4.75 31.23
N ALA A 160 -6.63 -3.88 30.41
CA ALA A 160 -6.56 -4.06 28.96
C ALA A 160 -5.17 -3.77 28.39
N LEU A 161 -4.76 -4.59 27.43
CA LEU A 161 -3.62 -4.34 26.56
C LEU A 161 -4.11 -3.82 25.21
N ILE A 162 -3.64 -2.66 24.78
CA ILE A 162 -4.00 -2.04 23.50
C ILE A 162 -2.77 -1.96 22.61
N LEU A 163 -2.83 -2.65 21.46
CA LEU A 163 -1.80 -2.60 20.43
C LEU A 163 -2.24 -1.70 19.28
N VAL A 164 -1.39 -0.72 18.96
CA VAL A 164 -1.63 0.23 17.86
C VAL A 164 -0.44 0.27 16.89
N PRO A 165 -0.64 0.64 15.61
CA PRO A 165 0.41 0.55 14.59
C PRO A 165 1.52 1.58 14.77
N ASN A 166 1.26 2.71 15.43
CA ASN A 166 2.22 3.79 15.58
C ASN A 166 1.92 4.68 16.79
N ASP A 167 2.93 5.46 17.20
CA ASP A 167 2.85 6.33 18.39
C ASP A 167 1.73 7.37 18.30
N HIS A 168 1.44 7.90 17.11
CA HIS A 168 0.37 8.89 16.93
C HIS A 168 -1.00 8.32 17.30
N ARG A 169 -1.25 7.03 17.06
CA ARG A 169 -2.51 6.39 17.49
C ARG A 169 -2.60 6.16 19.00
N THR A 170 -1.47 6.13 19.71
CA THR A 170 -1.50 6.01 21.18
C THR A 170 -2.21 7.19 21.85
N ASP A 171 -2.15 8.38 21.24
CA ASP A 171 -2.74 9.59 21.81
C ASP A 171 -4.27 9.56 21.83
N LYS A 172 -4.89 8.84 20.86
CA LYS A 172 -6.33 8.57 20.87
C LYS A 172 -6.73 7.85 22.17
N TYR A 173 -6.04 6.76 22.49
CA TYR A 173 -6.35 5.94 23.66
C TYR A 173 -5.98 6.61 24.98
N LYS A 174 -4.94 7.45 25.01
CA LYS A 174 -4.64 8.28 26.19
C LYS A 174 -5.80 9.23 26.51
N THR A 175 -6.40 9.82 25.48
CA THR A 175 -7.56 10.70 25.62
C THR A 175 -8.80 9.90 26.03
N LEU A 176 -9.07 8.78 25.37
CA LEU A 176 -10.24 7.93 25.63
C LEU A 176 -10.26 7.39 27.08
N PHE A 177 -9.06 7.09 27.63
CA PHE A 177 -8.87 6.50 28.95
C PHE A 177 -8.23 7.46 29.96
N GLU A 178 -8.50 8.77 29.86
CA GLU A 178 -7.96 9.78 30.79
C GLU A 178 -8.28 9.50 32.28
N ASN A 179 -9.36 8.77 32.55
CA ASN A 179 -9.80 8.38 33.90
C ASN A 179 -9.20 7.05 34.39
N PHE A 180 -8.30 6.42 33.62
CA PHE A 180 -7.62 5.18 33.95
C PHE A 180 -6.12 5.41 34.09
N PRO A 181 -5.42 4.59 34.90
CA PRO A 181 -3.96 4.50 34.80
C PRO A 181 -3.56 4.00 33.41
N VAL A 182 -2.91 4.88 32.63
CA VAL A 182 -2.39 4.54 31.30
C VAL A 182 -0.89 4.29 31.38
N TYR A 183 -0.46 3.10 30.97
CA TYR A 183 0.94 2.67 30.94
C TYR A 183 1.46 2.65 29.52
N LYS A 184 2.65 3.23 29.30
CA LYS A 184 3.35 3.20 28.01
C LYS A 184 4.29 2.00 27.94
N ALA A 185 4.80 1.71 26.74
CA ALA A 185 5.77 0.65 26.54
C ALA A 185 6.98 0.72 27.50
N GLN A 186 7.54 1.91 27.70
CA GLN A 186 8.68 2.12 28.61
C GLN A 186 8.34 1.80 30.07
N ASP A 187 7.10 2.04 30.50
CA ASP A 187 6.65 1.76 31.86
C ASP A 187 6.58 0.25 32.09
N ILE A 188 6.03 -0.50 31.14
CA ILE A 188 5.89 -1.95 31.21
C ILE A 188 7.26 -2.66 31.08
N GLU A 189 8.15 -2.16 30.22
CA GLU A 189 9.52 -2.67 30.08
C GLU A 189 10.35 -2.50 31.36
N ALA A 190 10.15 -1.38 32.07
CA ALA A 190 10.84 -1.14 33.33
C ALA A 190 10.34 -2.05 34.45
N SER A 191 9.01 -2.21 34.58
CA SER A 191 8.36 -3.21 35.43
C SER A 191 6.86 -3.27 35.15
N LYS A 192 6.30 -4.49 35.05
CA LYS A 192 4.86 -4.71 34.90
C LYS A 192 4.06 -4.61 36.21
N ASP A 193 4.72 -4.48 37.36
CA ASP A 193 4.09 -4.60 38.68
C ASP A 193 3.02 -3.53 38.93
N LYS A 194 3.26 -2.29 38.48
CA LYS A 194 2.28 -1.20 38.64
C LYS A 194 0.99 -1.49 37.88
N PHE A 195 1.10 -2.09 36.69
CA PHE A 195 -0.05 -2.46 35.88
C PHE A 195 -0.82 -3.63 36.51
N ILE A 196 -0.13 -4.70 36.89
CA ILE A 196 -0.76 -5.91 37.47
C ILE A 196 -1.35 -5.67 38.86
N SER A 197 -0.79 -4.75 39.64
CA SER A 197 -1.35 -4.41 40.95
C SER A 197 -2.56 -3.46 40.88
N ALA A 198 -2.81 -2.84 39.73
CA ALA A 198 -3.95 -1.95 39.55
C ALA A 198 -5.25 -2.73 39.29
N GLN A 199 -6.32 -2.38 39.99
CA GLN A 199 -7.65 -2.94 39.74
C GLN A 199 -8.18 -2.58 38.35
N LYS A 200 -7.83 -1.38 37.87
CA LYS A 200 -8.12 -0.90 36.52
C LYS A 200 -6.86 -0.30 35.89
N GLY A 201 -6.60 -0.58 34.63
CA GLY A 201 -5.43 -0.04 33.94
C GLY A 201 -5.38 -0.40 32.46
N VAL A 202 -4.79 0.48 31.66
CA VAL A 202 -4.65 0.29 30.22
C VAL A 202 -3.18 0.41 29.83
N ALA A 203 -2.63 -0.64 29.23
CA ALA A 203 -1.29 -0.59 28.64
C ALA A 203 -1.43 -0.31 27.13
N VAL A 204 -0.89 0.80 26.65
CA VAL A 204 -0.98 1.18 25.23
C VAL A 204 0.41 1.09 24.58
N LEU A 205 0.55 0.18 23.60
CA LEU A 205 1.81 -0.12 22.95
C LEU A 205 1.75 0.16 21.45
N ALA A 206 2.65 1.01 20.96
CA ALA A 206 2.81 1.28 19.54
C ALA A 206 3.87 0.38 18.91
N ASN A 207 3.55 -0.14 17.71
CA ASN A 207 4.48 -0.87 16.83
C ASN A 207 5.28 -1.97 17.54
N ARG A 208 4.71 -2.52 18.61
CA ARG A 208 5.31 -3.53 19.49
C ARG A 208 4.33 -4.66 19.63
N TYR A 209 4.41 -5.57 18.67
CA TYR A 209 3.77 -6.88 18.73
C TYR A 209 4.65 -7.89 19.51
N ASP A 210 5.85 -7.45 19.93
CA ASP A 210 6.87 -8.25 20.62
C ASP A 210 7.26 -7.68 22.00
N GLY A 211 7.45 -8.58 22.98
CA GLY A 211 8.27 -8.32 24.17
C GLY A 211 7.56 -8.18 25.53
N ILE A 212 6.24 -8.35 25.62
CA ILE A 212 5.49 -8.26 26.88
C ILE A 212 4.54 -9.45 27.00
N ASP A 213 4.51 -10.08 28.18
CA ASP A 213 3.63 -11.22 28.47
C ASP A 213 2.80 -10.91 29.72
N LEU A 214 1.48 -10.83 29.52
CA LEU A 214 0.48 -10.57 30.55
C LEU A 214 -0.39 -11.81 30.66
N LEU A 215 -0.06 -12.67 31.63
CA LEU A 215 -0.61 -14.02 31.73
C LEU A 215 -1.73 -14.11 32.76
N ASP A 216 -2.64 -15.05 32.56
CA ASP A 216 -3.72 -15.33 33.50
C ASP A 216 -4.48 -14.04 33.86
N ASP A 217 -4.55 -13.71 35.14
CA ASP A 217 -5.25 -12.53 35.60
C ASP A 217 -4.48 -11.23 35.34
N ASP A 218 -3.21 -11.26 34.92
CA ASP A 218 -2.45 -10.04 34.58
C ASP A 218 -3.23 -9.20 33.56
N CYS A 219 -3.82 -9.83 32.53
CA CYS A 219 -4.69 -9.17 31.56
C CYS A 219 -5.53 -10.17 30.73
N ARG A 220 -6.86 -10.07 30.84
CA ARG A 220 -7.83 -10.91 30.11
C ARG A 220 -8.38 -10.27 28.82
N LEU A 221 -7.98 -9.04 28.51
CA LEU A 221 -8.50 -8.26 27.37
C LEU A 221 -7.37 -7.67 26.53
N LEU A 222 -7.35 -8.05 25.26
CA LEU A 222 -6.49 -7.51 24.23
C LEU A 222 -7.32 -6.73 23.22
N ILE A 223 -6.94 -5.49 22.94
CA ILE A 223 -7.51 -4.68 21.85
C ILE A 223 -6.40 -4.44 20.85
N ILE A 224 -6.66 -4.74 19.57
CA ILE A 224 -5.71 -4.46 18.49
C ILE A 224 -6.38 -3.56 17.46
N GLU A 225 -5.79 -2.40 17.25
CA GLU A 225 -6.22 -1.46 16.21
C GLU A 225 -5.30 -1.55 14.99
N GLY A 226 -5.82 -1.97 13.84
CA GLY A 226 -5.13 -1.99 12.55
C GLY A 226 -4.15 -3.15 12.34
N LEU A 227 -3.95 -3.51 11.06
CA LEU A 227 -3.10 -4.63 10.65
C LEU A 227 -1.60 -4.27 10.73
N PRO A 228 -0.73 -5.16 11.26
CA PRO A 228 0.73 -5.02 11.20
C PRO A 228 1.32 -5.19 9.79
N LYS A 229 0.93 -4.34 8.82
CA LYS A 229 1.28 -4.47 7.39
C LYS A 229 2.80 -4.42 7.13
N ALA A 230 3.42 -3.26 7.30
CA ALA A 230 4.82 -3.01 6.91
C ALA A 230 5.61 -2.33 8.04
N GLY A 231 6.75 -2.91 8.42
CA GLY A 231 7.61 -2.37 9.47
C GLY A 231 8.54 -1.25 9.00
N ASN A 232 8.69 -1.05 7.69
CA ASN A 232 9.55 0.00 7.11
C ASN A 232 9.18 0.29 5.64
N LEU A 233 9.79 1.33 5.06
CA LEU A 233 9.53 1.78 3.68
C LEU A 233 9.84 0.73 2.59
N GLN A 234 10.82 -0.16 2.81
CA GLN A 234 11.14 -1.23 1.84
C GLN A 234 10.01 -2.27 1.79
N GLU A 235 9.54 -2.74 2.95
CA GLU A 235 8.41 -3.67 3.02
C GLU A 235 7.16 -3.04 2.39
N LEU A 236 6.89 -1.77 2.71
CA LEU A 236 5.75 -1.05 2.15
C LEU A 236 5.84 -0.97 0.63
N PHE A 237 6.99 -0.59 0.08
CA PHE A 237 7.22 -0.54 -1.37
C PHE A 237 7.02 -1.91 -2.02
N PHE A 238 7.49 -2.99 -1.38
CA PHE A 238 7.33 -4.32 -1.94
C PHE A 238 5.88 -4.81 -1.94
N MET A 239 5.13 -4.53 -0.87
CA MET A 239 3.72 -4.88 -0.79
C MET A 239 2.87 -4.09 -1.80
N THR A 240 3.10 -2.78 -1.92
CA THR A 240 2.18 -1.91 -2.68
C THR A 240 2.62 -1.65 -4.12
N ARG A 241 3.92 -1.55 -4.40
CA ARG A 241 4.42 -1.19 -5.75
C ARG A 241 4.94 -2.40 -6.52
N MET A 242 5.58 -3.34 -5.83
CA MET A 242 6.16 -4.53 -6.46
C MET A 242 5.25 -5.75 -6.47
N LEU A 243 4.01 -5.67 -5.96
CA LEU A 243 3.07 -6.80 -5.89
C LEU A 243 3.69 -8.05 -5.23
N ALA A 244 4.62 -7.87 -4.30
CA ALA A 244 5.34 -8.95 -3.64
C ALA A 244 4.72 -9.28 -2.26
N GLY A 245 3.39 -9.23 -2.16
CA GLY A 245 2.67 -9.45 -0.89
C GLY A 245 2.92 -10.84 -0.29
N ASN A 246 3.05 -11.87 -1.14
CA ASN A 246 3.34 -13.25 -0.73
C ASN A 246 4.66 -13.39 0.06
N LEU A 247 5.66 -12.53 -0.21
CA LEU A 247 6.92 -12.48 0.56
C LEU A 247 6.68 -12.17 2.05
N PHE A 248 5.64 -11.40 2.37
CA PHE A 248 5.37 -10.92 3.73
C PHE A 248 4.18 -11.61 4.39
N LYS A 249 3.39 -12.42 3.67
CA LYS A 249 2.22 -13.10 4.23
C LYS A 249 2.58 -13.91 5.48
N ASP A 250 3.70 -14.65 5.46
CA ASP A 250 4.11 -15.48 6.60
C ASP A 250 4.55 -14.62 7.80
N ARG A 251 5.24 -13.51 7.53
CA ARG A 251 5.65 -12.55 8.55
C ARG A 251 4.46 -11.84 9.19
N ILE A 252 3.49 -11.40 8.39
CA ILE A 252 2.25 -10.78 8.87
C ILE A 252 1.47 -11.80 9.70
N ARG A 253 1.28 -13.02 9.19
CA ARG A 253 0.67 -14.14 9.93
C ARG A 253 1.36 -14.38 11.27
N THR A 254 2.68 -14.45 11.27
CA THR A 254 3.50 -14.64 12.48
C THR A 254 3.29 -13.51 13.49
N ARG A 255 3.35 -12.25 13.07
CA ARG A 255 3.12 -11.08 13.94
C ARG A 255 1.73 -11.10 14.56
N ILE A 256 0.71 -11.50 13.79
CA ILE A 256 -0.67 -11.65 14.28
C ILE A 256 -0.74 -12.74 15.35
N ILE A 257 -0.18 -13.93 15.10
CA ILE A 257 -0.15 -15.02 16.07
C ILE A 257 0.57 -14.58 17.36
N GLN A 258 1.70 -13.89 17.22
CA GLN A 258 2.46 -13.35 18.36
C GLN A 258 1.65 -12.31 19.13
N ALA A 259 0.90 -11.45 18.45
CA ALA A 259 0.03 -10.46 19.07
C ALA A 259 -1.08 -11.14 19.90
N PHE A 260 -1.74 -12.15 19.34
CA PHE A 260 -2.81 -12.89 20.01
C PHE A 260 -2.31 -13.72 21.20
N GLY A 261 -1.07 -14.20 21.16
CA GLY A 261 -0.43 -14.95 22.25
C GLY A 261 0.09 -14.09 23.43
N ARG A 262 -0.19 -12.79 23.46
CA ARG A 262 0.28 -11.90 24.55
C ARG A 262 -0.50 -12.04 25.85
N CYS A 263 -1.77 -12.43 25.72
CA CYS A 263 -2.70 -12.65 26.83
C CYS A 263 -3.07 -14.13 27.00
N THR A 264 -2.44 -15.05 26.25
CA THR A 264 -2.69 -16.49 26.34
C THR A 264 -1.37 -17.27 26.19
N ARG A 265 -0.94 -18.00 27.23
CA ARG A 265 0.29 -18.84 27.17
C ARG A 265 0.19 -20.25 27.73
N SER A 266 -0.86 -20.57 28.48
CA SER A 266 -1.07 -21.93 28.99
C SER A 266 -2.32 -22.52 28.37
N ALA A 267 -2.45 -23.85 28.38
CA ALA A 267 -3.63 -24.54 27.84
C ALA A 267 -4.93 -24.19 28.60
N THR A 268 -4.81 -23.65 29.82
CA THR A 268 -5.93 -23.23 30.68
C THR A 268 -6.15 -21.72 30.69
N ASP A 269 -5.30 -20.95 29.98
CA ASP A 269 -5.39 -19.50 29.93
C ASP A 269 -6.42 -19.06 28.88
N TYR A 270 -7.08 -17.93 29.12
CA TYR A 270 -8.09 -17.39 28.22
C TYR A 270 -8.09 -15.86 28.18
N ALA A 271 -8.36 -15.29 27.01
CA ALA A 271 -8.46 -13.85 26.82
C ALA A 271 -9.41 -13.44 25.69
N ALA A 272 -10.09 -12.31 25.85
CA ALA A 272 -10.91 -11.69 24.82
C ALA A 272 -10.03 -10.82 23.94
N VAL A 273 -10.28 -10.84 22.62
CA VAL A 273 -9.51 -10.11 21.62
C VAL A 273 -10.45 -9.27 20.77
N ILE A 274 -10.42 -7.95 20.97
CA ILE A 274 -11.18 -6.99 20.18
C ILE A 274 -10.32 -6.52 19.01
N ILE A 275 -10.85 -6.67 17.80
CA ILE A 275 -10.22 -6.23 16.56
C ILE A 275 -10.91 -4.95 16.07
N ILE A 276 -10.11 -3.90 15.88
CA ILE A 276 -10.56 -2.61 15.34
C ILE A 276 -9.76 -2.30 14.08
N GLY A 277 -10.41 -1.85 13.01
CA GLY A 277 -9.80 -1.46 11.75
C GLY A 277 -10.14 -2.43 10.62
N GLN A 278 -10.77 -1.88 9.58
CA GLN A 278 -11.22 -2.62 8.39
C GLN A 278 -10.14 -3.47 7.72
N ASP A 279 -8.90 -2.98 7.65
CA ASP A 279 -7.82 -3.72 7.00
C ASP A 279 -7.38 -4.95 7.79
N PHE A 280 -7.56 -4.95 9.12
CA PHE A 280 -7.33 -6.11 9.95
C PHE A 280 -8.51 -7.08 9.90
N HIS A 281 -9.74 -6.54 9.92
CA HIS A 281 -10.96 -7.30 9.71
C HIS A 281 -10.89 -8.13 8.41
N ASP A 282 -10.62 -7.49 7.27
CA ASP A 282 -10.55 -8.18 5.98
C ASP A 282 -9.46 -9.27 5.97
N TRP A 283 -8.39 -9.12 6.76
CA TRP A 283 -7.34 -10.12 6.87
C TRP A 283 -7.76 -11.37 7.66
N LEU A 284 -8.64 -11.22 8.65
CA LEU A 284 -9.10 -12.29 9.53
C LEU A 284 -10.41 -12.94 9.06
N VAL A 285 -11.27 -12.20 8.37
CA VAL A 285 -12.60 -12.66 7.94
C VAL A 285 -12.60 -13.33 6.57
N LEU A 286 -11.70 -12.95 5.66
CA LEU A 286 -11.64 -13.58 4.34
C LEU A 286 -11.09 -15.00 4.44
N LYS A 287 -11.88 -15.97 3.96
CA LYS A 287 -11.56 -17.40 4.02
C LYS A 287 -10.16 -17.71 3.49
N GLU A 288 -9.76 -17.16 2.35
CA GLU A 288 -8.43 -17.38 1.74
C GLU A 288 -7.28 -17.03 2.71
N LYS A 289 -7.42 -15.93 3.45
CA LYS A 289 -6.39 -15.44 4.39
C LYS A 289 -6.50 -16.14 5.75
N ARG A 290 -7.73 -16.36 6.23
CA ARG A 290 -8.00 -17.12 7.47
C ARG A 290 -7.47 -18.55 7.39
N SER A 291 -7.62 -19.20 6.24
CA SER A 291 -7.12 -20.57 6.01
C SER A 291 -5.59 -20.69 6.10
N LEU A 292 -4.84 -19.60 6.19
CA LEU A 292 -3.40 -19.63 6.46
C LEU A 292 -3.07 -19.89 7.93
N PHE A 293 -4.01 -19.71 8.86
CA PHE A 293 -3.81 -19.94 10.29
C PHE A 293 -4.00 -21.40 10.68
N HIS A 294 -3.52 -21.75 11.87
CA HIS A 294 -3.74 -23.08 12.46
C HIS A 294 -5.24 -23.34 12.65
N PRO A 295 -5.76 -24.57 12.45
CA PRO A 295 -7.19 -24.89 12.56
C PRO A 295 -7.85 -24.38 13.84
N GLU A 296 -7.16 -24.47 14.97
CA GLU A 296 -7.65 -23.94 16.26
C GLU A 296 -8.02 -22.45 16.18
N LEU A 297 -7.10 -21.62 15.68
CA LEU A 297 -7.33 -20.19 15.54
C LEU A 297 -8.39 -19.92 14.46
N GLN A 298 -8.50 -20.77 13.44
CA GLN A 298 -9.58 -20.64 12.46
C GLN A 298 -10.96 -20.84 13.12
N GLY A 299 -11.12 -21.85 13.98
CA GLY A 299 -12.36 -22.09 14.73
C GLY A 299 -12.72 -20.91 15.63
N GLU A 300 -11.76 -20.41 16.41
CA GLU A 300 -11.94 -19.22 17.26
C GLU A 300 -12.37 -17.98 16.47
N LEU A 301 -11.78 -17.78 15.28
CA LEU A 301 -12.13 -16.66 14.40
C LEU A 301 -13.50 -16.84 13.76
N ILE A 302 -13.85 -18.05 13.29
CA ILE A 302 -15.18 -18.33 12.70
C ILE A 302 -16.27 -18.04 13.72
N PHE A 303 -16.15 -18.61 14.92
CA PHE A 303 -17.09 -18.35 16.01
C PHE A 303 -17.16 -16.84 16.34
N GLY A 304 -16.01 -16.17 16.48
CA GLY A 304 -15.97 -14.74 16.77
C GLY A 304 -16.64 -13.87 15.70
N ILE A 305 -16.54 -14.25 14.42
CA ILE A 305 -17.20 -13.57 13.30
C ILE A 305 -18.72 -13.71 13.43
N GLU A 306 -19.23 -14.94 13.61
CA GLU A 306 -20.67 -15.21 13.76
C GLU A 306 -21.27 -14.52 14.99
N GLN A 307 -20.53 -14.49 16.10
CA GLN A 307 -20.95 -13.76 17.30
C GLN A 307 -20.82 -12.23 17.18
N SER A 308 -20.24 -11.71 16.10
CA SER A 308 -20.12 -10.28 15.83
C SER A 308 -21.08 -9.77 14.76
N GLU A 309 -21.82 -10.65 14.08
CA GLU A 309 -22.83 -10.31 13.07
C GLU A 309 -24.18 -9.94 13.72
N GLU A 310 -24.81 -8.89 13.18
CA GLU A 310 -26.13 -8.38 13.58
C GLU A 310 -26.28 -8.13 15.10
N ARG A 311 -25.24 -7.60 15.74
CA ARG A 311 -25.20 -7.35 17.20
C ARG A 311 -25.34 -5.90 17.60
N THR A 312 -25.98 -5.68 18.75
CA THR A 312 -26.05 -4.38 19.41
C THR A 312 -24.91 -4.17 20.39
N HIS A 313 -24.76 -2.94 20.87
CA HIS A 313 -23.78 -2.59 21.90
C HIS A 313 -23.91 -3.45 23.17
N ASP A 314 -25.14 -3.75 23.62
CA ASP A 314 -25.37 -4.52 24.84
C ASP A 314 -25.06 -6.02 24.65
N ASP A 315 -25.35 -6.58 23.46
CA ASP A 315 -25.04 -7.97 23.13
C ASP A 315 -23.52 -8.25 23.24
N PHE A 316 -22.68 -7.31 22.77
CA PHE A 316 -21.23 -7.44 22.87
C PHE A 316 -20.75 -7.47 24.33
N LEU A 317 -21.40 -6.70 25.21
CA LEU A 317 -21.06 -6.65 26.63
C LEU A 317 -21.49 -7.91 27.36
N GLU A 318 -22.69 -8.42 27.05
CA GLU A 318 -23.19 -9.69 27.60
C GLU A 318 -22.29 -10.86 27.20
N ASN A 319 -21.94 -10.99 25.91
CA ASN A 319 -21.04 -12.04 25.43
C ASN A 319 -19.65 -11.98 26.10
N LEU A 320 -19.12 -10.77 26.29
CA LEU A 320 -17.87 -10.58 27.01
C LEU A 320 -17.98 -11.01 28.48
N GLU A 321 -19.07 -10.67 29.17
CA GLU A 321 -19.29 -11.04 30.56
C GLU A 321 -19.40 -12.56 30.73
N ILE A 322 -20.10 -13.25 29.81
CA ILE A 322 -20.15 -14.72 29.75
C ILE A 322 -18.74 -15.30 29.59
N PHE A 323 -17.96 -14.78 28.63
CA PHE A 323 -16.59 -15.25 28.38
C PHE A 323 -15.65 -15.03 29.58
N LEU A 324 -15.69 -13.83 30.18
CA LEU A 324 -14.85 -13.48 31.33
C LEU A 324 -15.23 -14.28 32.59
N GLY A 325 -16.53 -14.56 32.75
CA GLY A 325 -17.05 -15.42 33.81
C GLY A 325 -16.60 -16.87 33.69
N HIS A 326 -16.37 -17.35 32.47
CA HIS A 326 -15.80 -18.67 32.14
C HIS A 326 -16.49 -19.83 32.90
N GLY A 327 -17.82 -19.75 33.01
CA GLY A 327 -18.68 -20.72 33.69
C GLY A 327 -19.17 -21.84 32.75
N SER A 328 -20.19 -22.60 33.18
CA SER A 328 -20.75 -23.72 32.40
C SER A 328 -21.25 -23.34 31.01
N ASP A 329 -21.73 -22.11 30.84
CA ASP A 329 -22.22 -21.60 29.55
C ASP A 329 -21.09 -21.53 28.50
N TRP A 330 -19.83 -21.51 28.94
CA TRP A 330 -18.67 -21.54 28.06
C TRP A 330 -18.35 -22.94 27.53
N ASP A 331 -18.75 -24.02 28.23
CA ASP A 331 -18.45 -25.39 27.81
C ASP A 331 -19.13 -25.74 26.47
N ASP A 332 -20.35 -25.24 26.28
CA ASP A 332 -21.10 -25.39 25.03
C ASP A 332 -20.44 -24.60 23.88
N VAL A 333 -19.98 -23.37 24.17
CA VAL A 333 -19.24 -22.53 23.22
C VAL A 333 -17.90 -23.18 22.81
N ASP A 334 -17.19 -23.78 23.77
CA ASP A 334 -15.92 -24.47 23.50
C ASP A 334 -16.13 -25.64 22.55
N THR A 335 -17.23 -26.38 22.72
CA THR A 335 -17.61 -27.49 21.85
C THR A 335 -17.83 -27.03 20.41
N GLU A 336 -18.55 -25.93 20.20
CA GLU A 336 -18.79 -25.35 18.88
C GLU A 336 -17.48 -24.90 18.18
N ILE A 337 -16.56 -24.26 18.93
CA ILE A 337 -15.24 -23.88 18.41
C ILE A 337 -14.44 -25.11 17.97
N LEU A 338 -14.53 -26.22 18.72
CA LEU A 338 -13.86 -27.48 18.38
C LEU A 338 -14.44 -28.13 17.12
N GLU A 339 -15.75 -28.02 16.88
CA GLU A 339 -16.38 -28.47 15.63
C GLU A 339 -15.83 -27.69 14.41
N TYR A 340 -15.79 -26.35 14.49
CA TYR A 340 -15.19 -25.53 13.44
C TYR A 340 -13.71 -25.85 13.19
N ARG A 341 -12.95 -26.13 14.25
CA ARG A 341 -11.55 -26.56 14.13
C ARG A 341 -11.43 -27.86 13.34
N ASP A 342 -12.28 -28.85 13.62
CA ASP A 342 -12.18 -30.19 13.02
C ASP A 342 -12.53 -30.18 11.53
N GLU A 343 -13.31 -29.20 11.07
CA GLU A 343 -13.58 -28.95 9.64
C GLU A 343 -12.49 -28.11 8.95
N ALA A 344 -11.67 -27.39 9.72
CA ALA A 344 -10.66 -26.48 9.19
C ALA A 344 -9.36 -27.20 8.80
N SER A 345 -8.70 -26.68 7.76
CA SER A 345 -7.36 -27.10 7.37
C SER A 345 -6.48 -25.88 7.10
N GLN A 346 -5.20 -26.00 7.41
CA GLN A 346 -4.23 -24.95 7.16
C GLN A 346 -3.67 -25.07 5.73
N LEU A 347 -3.88 -24.03 4.93
CA LEU A 347 -3.29 -23.89 3.60
C LEU A 347 -1.87 -23.35 3.69
N GLN A 348 -1.04 -23.77 2.73
CA GLN A 348 0.30 -23.22 2.54
C GLN A 348 0.23 -21.88 1.80
N ILE A 349 1.20 -21.00 2.06
CA ILE A 349 1.28 -19.74 1.35
C ILE A 349 1.76 -20.00 -0.08
N PRO A 350 1.07 -19.48 -1.13
CA PRO A 350 1.51 -19.66 -2.51
C PRO A 350 2.95 -19.22 -2.73
N GLY A 351 3.73 -20.06 -3.41
CA GLY A 351 5.14 -19.80 -3.71
C GLY A 351 6.12 -19.91 -2.52
N GLN A 352 5.68 -20.36 -1.34
CA GLN A 352 6.52 -20.42 -0.14
C GLN A 352 7.78 -21.27 -0.29
N ASP A 353 7.69 -22.44 -0.93
CA ASP A 353 8.87 -23.30 -1.16
C ASP A 353 9.92 -22.62 -2.03
N LYS A 354 9.48 -21.89 -3.06
CA LYS A 354 10.36 -21.11 -3.95
C LYS A 354 10.99 -19.93 -3.23
N LEU A 355 10.24 -19.27 -2.34
CA LEU A 355 10.78 -18.21 -1.48
C LEU A 355 11.87 -18.76 -0.55
N PHE A 356 11.65 -19.96 0.02
CA PHE A 356 12.63 -20.63 0.87
C PHE A 356 13.89 -21.01 0.08
N GLU A 357 13.73 -21.63 -1.08
CA GLU A 357 14.84 -22.00 -1.97
C GLU A 357 15.67 -20.77 -2.40
N ALA A 358 15.01 -19.67 -2.75
CA ALA A 358 15.66 -18.43 -3.15
C ALA A 358 16.47 -17.78 -2.01
N ALA A 359 16.00 -17.86 -0.77
CA ALA A 359 16.50 -17.05 0.35
C ALA A 359 18.02 -17.13 0.57
N ARG A 360 18.62 -18.32 0.41
CA ARG A 360 20.07 -18.50 0.48
C ARG A 360 20.80 -17.68 -0.58
N PHE A 361 20.34 -17.74 -1.83
CA PHE A 361 20.95 -17.01 -2.94
C PHE A 361 20.77 -15.50 -2.80
N GLU A 362 19.68 -15.04 -2.17
CA GLU A 362 19.48 -13.63 -1.86
C GLU A 362 20.51 -13.11 -0.85
N VAL A 363 20.85 -13.92 0.16
CA VAL A 363 21.92 -13.62 1.12
C VAL A 363 23.28 -13.63 0.42
N ASP A 364 23.54 -14.61 -0.45
CA ASP A 364 24.79 -14.64 -1.23
C ASP A 364 24.90 -13.40 -2.15
N TYR A 365 23.79 -12.95 -2.74
CA TYR A 365 23.73 -11.75 -3.56
C TYR A 365 24.07 -10.50 -2.75
N LEU A 366 23.56 -10.39 -1.52
CA LEU A 366 23.90 -9.29 -0.62
C LEU A 366 25.40 -9.19 -0.43
N TYR A 367 26.07 -10.30 -0.09
CA TYR A 367 27.52 -10.27 0.14
C TYR A 367 28.32 -10.04 -1.15
N ALA A 368 27.84 -10.51 -2.30
CA ALA A 368 28.43 -10.15 -3.58
C ALA A 368 28.35 -8.63 -3.82
N LEU A 369 27.20 -8.02 -3.54
CA LEU A 369 26.99 -6.58 -3.71
C LEU A 369 27.80 -5.76 -2.71
N TRP A 370 27.85 -6.20 -1.45
CA TRP A 370 28.61 -5.59 -0.36
C TRP A 370 30.12 -5.51 -0.67
N ASN A 371 30.63 -6.51 -1.40
CA ASN A 371 32.02 -6.61 -1.85
C ASN A 371 32.23 -6.09 -3.29
N GLU A 372 31.26 -5.40 -3.88
CA GLU A 372 31.32 -4.86 -5.25
C GLU A 372 31.66 -5.91 -6.34
N ASN A 373 31.20 -7.15 -6.16
CA ASN A 373 31.31 -8.22 -7.15
C ASN A 373 30.05 -8.27 -8.04
N TYR A 374 29.96 -7.31 -8.95
CA TYR A 374 28.76 -7.07 -9.77
C TYR A 374 28.46 -8.18 -10.78
N GLU A 375 29.48 -8.89 -11.26
CA GLU A 375 29.27 -10.07 -12.13
C GLU A 375 28.58 -11.19 -11.36
N LYS A 376 29.00 -11.44 -10.12
CA LYS A 376 28.33 -12.42 -9.26
C LYS A 376 26.92 -11.96 -8.86
N CYS A 377 26.71 -10.66 -8.65
CA CYS A 377 25.38 -10.09 -8.43
C CYS A 377 24.42 -10.38 -9.60
N LEU A 378 24.89 -10.21 -10.84
CA LEU A 378 24.12 -10.52 -12.05
C LEU A 378 23.76 -12.02 -12.10
N GLU A 379 24.74 -12.90 -11.92
CA GLU A 379 24.54 -14.36 -11.93
C GLU A 379 23.50 -14.80 -10.89
N LEU A 380 23.69 -14.40 -9.63
CA LEU A 380 22.80 -14.76 -8.52
C LEU A 380 21.39 -14.20 -8.71
N SER A 381 21.26 -12.96 -9.19
CA SER A 381 19.95 -12.35 -9.42
C SER A 381 19.17 -13.07 -10.52
N GLN A 382 19.84 -13.52 -11.59
CA GLN A 382 19.20 -14.32 -12.64
C GLN A 382 18.78 -15.70 -12.12
N GLN A 383 19.62 -16.33 -11.29
CA GLN A 383 19.28 -17.59 -10.64
C GLN A 383 18.05 -17.44 -9.75
N ILE A 384 18.01 -16.41 -8.90
CA ILE A 384 16.86 -16.13 -8.04
C ILE A 384 15.60 -15.89 -8.87
N ALA A 385 15.68 -15.07 -9.92
CA ALA A 385 14.55 -14.82 -10.81
C ALA A 385 14.02 -16.09 -11.48
N SER A 386 14.88 -17.08 -11.76
CA SER A 386 14.48 -18.38 -12.30
C SER A 386 13.76 -19.27 -11.28
N ILE A 387 14.20 -19.26 -10.01
CA ILE A 387 13.56 -19.97 -8.89
C ILE A 387 12.16 -19.41 -8.65
N LEU A 388 12.02 -18.08 -8.68
CA LEU A 388 10.77 -17.33 -8.46
C LEU A 388 9.82 -17.38 -9.68
N SER A 389 9.68 -18.55 -10.30
CA SER A 389 8.75 -18.81 -11.40
C SER A 389 7.28 -18.84 -10.93
N GLY A 390 6.34 -18.65 -11.85
CA GLY A 390 4.89 -18.61 -11.58
C GLY A 390 4.33 -17.21 -11.34
N ASP A 391 3.01 -17.10 -11.26
CA ASP A 391 2.31 -15.81 -11.18
C ASP A 391 2.30 -15.24 -9.76
N ASP A 392 2.19 -16.11 -8.74
CA ASP A 392 2.20 -15.75 -7.31
C ASP A 392 3.43 -14.94 -6.86
N LEU A 393 4.55 -15.07 -7.59
CA LEU A 393 5.83 -14.42 -7.29
C LEU A 393 6.31 -13.50 -8.42
N GLN A 394 5.45 -13.20 -9.40
CA GLN A 394 5.82 -12.38 -10.57
C GLN A 394 6.41 -11.03 -10.17
N GLY A 395 5.79 -10.37 -9.18
CA GLY A 395 6.26 -9.09 -8.66
C GLY A 395 7.68 -9.14 -8.10
N LEU A 396 7.97 -10.12 -7.24
CA LEU A 396 9.31 -10.33 -6.67
C LEU A 396 10.33 -10.75 -7.75
N ARG A 397 9.92 -11.58 -8.71
CA ARG A 397 10.74 -11.93 -9.88
C ARG A 397 11.11 -10.68 -10.69
N GLY A 398 10.16 -9.76 -10.89
CA GLY A 398 10.40 -8.47 -11.51
C GLY A 398 11.46 -7.64 -10.79
N PHE A 399 11.41 -7.61 -9.45
CA PHE A 399 12.43 -6.95 -8.64
C PHE A 399 13.82 -7.59 -8.81
N TRP A 400 13.90 -8.91 -8.91
CA TRP A 400 15.19 -9.60 -9.14
C TRP A 400 15.71 -9.40 -10.57
N TYR A 401 14.85 -9.31 -11.59
CA TYR A 401 15.28 -8.86 -12.92
C TYR A 401 15.84 -7.44 -12.89
N TYR A 402 15.21 -6.55 -12.11
CA TYR A 402 15.69 -5.20 -11.89
C TYR A 402 17.08 -5.16 -11.21
N LEU A 403 17.29 -5.96 -10.17
CA LEU A 403 18.60 -6.07 -9.50
C LEU A 403 19.66 -6.71 -10.42
N ALA A 404 19.29 -7.70 -11.21
CA ALA A 404 20.16 -8.27 -12.24
C ALA A 404 20.59 -7.22 -13.26
N ALA A 405 19.65 -6.39 -13.75
CA ALA A 405 19.96 -5.30 -14.67
C ALA A 405 20.90 -4.26 -14.04
N SER A 406 20.63 -3.88 -12.78
CA SER A 406 21.49 -2.96 -12.02
C SER A 406 22.90 -3.53 -11.82
N GLY A 407 23.02 -4.83 -11.52
CA GLY A 407 24.31 -5.52 -11.41
C GLY A 407 25.06 -5.55 -12.74
N ALA A 408 24.37 -5.75 -13.86
CA ALA A 408 24.97 -5.67 -15.18
C ALA A 408 25.48 -4.25 -15.51
N GLU A 409 24.72 -3.19 -15.21
CA GLU A 409 25.18 -1.81 -15.38
C GLU A 409 26.44 -1.51 -14.55
N LEU A 410 26.46 -1.92 -13.28
CA LEU A 410 27.63 -1.72 -12.41
C LEU A 410 28.84 -2.55 -12.88
N ALA A 411 28.62 -3.75 -13.41
CA ALA A 411 29.69 -4.54 -14.03
C ALA A 411 30.23 -3.86 -15.29
N TYR A 412 29.38 -3.26 -16.12
CA TYR A 412 29.81 -2.46 -17.27
C TYR A 412 30.66 -1.25 -16.82
N GLN A 413 30.22 -0.49 -15.81
CA GLN A 413 31.00 0.65 -15.29
C GLN A 413 32.39 0.26 -14.78
N LYS A 414 32.56 -0.99 -14.30
CA LYS A 414 33.82 -1.50 -13.77
C LYS A 414 34.73 -2.10 -14.85
N ASN A 415 34.15 -2.78 -15.85
CA ASN A 415 34.88 -3.63 -16.79
C ASN A 415 34.83 -3.15 -18.25
N GLU A 416 34.01 -2.14 -18.57
CA GLU A 416 33.79 -1.57 -19.91
C GLU A 416 33.37 -2.60 -20.99
N ASN A 417 32.79 -3.74 -20.57
CA ASN A 417 32.36 -4.79 -21.49
C ASN A 417 30.90 -4.61 -21.93
N GLN A 418 30.71 -4.28 -23.20
CA GLN A 418 29.42 -3.98 -23.82
C GLN A 418 28.36 -5.10 -23.69
N VAL A 419 28.78 -6.36 -23.49
CA VAL A 419 27.85 -7.48 -23.27
C VAL A 419 26.95 -7.24 -22.06
N PHE A 420 27.46 -6.56 -21.02
CA PHE A 420 26.68 -6.25 -19.84
C PHE A 420 25.58 -5.22 -20.13
N THR A 421 25.82 -4.24 -20.99
CA THR A 421 24.81 -3.27 -21.41
C THR A 421 23.63 -3.95 -22.11
N THR A 422 23.90 -4.84 -23.06
CA THR A 422 22.85 -5.59 -23.77
C THR A 422 22.02 -6.44 -22.79
N LYS A 423 22.68 -7.10 -21.83
CA LYS A 423 22.00 -7.86 -20.77
C LYS A 423 21.15 -6.96 -19.88
N ALA A 424 21.66 -5.80 -19.47
CA ALA A 424 20.93 -4.86 -18.62
C ALA A 424 19.64 -4.38 -19.28
N ILE A 425 19.67 -4.02 -20.57
CA ILE A 425 18.49 -3.59 -21.32
C ILE A 425 17.43 -4.70 -21.37
N ASP A 426 17.82 -5.94 -21.69
CA ASP A 426 16.91 -7.09 -21.70
C ASP A 426 16.29 -7.33 -20.31
N LEU A 427 17.11 -7.30 -19.26
CA LEU A 427 16.65 -7.53 -17.89
C LEU A 427 15.71 -6.43 -17.40
N TYR A 428 15.95 -5.16 -17.74
CA TYR A 428 14.98 -4.09 -17.45
C TYR A 428 13.66 -4.27 -18.17
N LYS A 429 13.67 -4.72 -19.43
CA LYS A 429 12.44 -5.05 -20.16
C LYS A 429 11.66 -6.16 -19.47
N ARG A 430 12.34 -7.25 -19.09
CA ARG A 430 11.71 -8.35 -18.32
C ARG A 430 11.16 -7.88 -16.97
N ALA A 431 11.90 -7.03 -16.26
CA ALA A 431 11.43 -6.41 -15.03
C ALA A 431 10.15 -5.60 -15.28
N SER A 432 10.15 -4.74 -16.31
CA SER A 432 8.98 -3.92 -16.66
C SER A 432 7.76 -4.73 -17.12
N GLY A 433 7.97 -5.90 -17.73
CA GLY A 433 6.89 -6.82 -18.06
C GLY A 433 6.27 -7.49 -16.84
N CYS A 434 7.04 -7.69 -15.77
CA CYS A 434 6.51 -8.18 -14.48
C CYS A 434 5.88 -7.06 -13.64
N LEU A 435 6.27 -5.80 -13.87
CA LEU A 435 5.97 -4.64 -13.04
C LEU A 435 5.61 -3.42 -13.90
N PRO A 436 4.51 -3.48 -14.66
CA PRO A 436 4.20 -2.45 -15.66
C PRO A 436 3.92 -1.07 -15.05
N ALA A 437 3.40 -1.02 -13.82
CA ALA A 437 3.13 0.23 -13.11
C ALA A 437 4.42 1.00 -12.71
N LEU A 438 5.58 0.35 -12.66
CA LEU A 438 6.87 0.97 -12.38
C LEU A 438 7.52 1.52 -13.65
N ASN A 439 7.00 2.65 -14.14
CA ASN A 439 7.45 3.29 -15.38
C ASN A 439 8.96 3.57 -15.43
N TRP A 440 9.60 3.84 -14.29
CA TRP A 440 11.03 4.08 -14.26
C TRP A 440 11.85 2.87 -14.76
N LEU A 441 11.34 1.63 -14.70
CA LEU A 441 12.01 0.46 -15.31
C LEU A 441 12.13 0.59 -16.83
N ARG A 442 11.07 1.08 -17.50
CA ARG A 442 11.06 1.32 -18.94
C ARG A 442 11.98 2.48 -19.30
N VAL A 443 11.98 3.53 -18.48
CA VAL A 443 12.87 4.69 -18.64
C VAL A 443 14.34 4.28 -18.56
N LEU A 444 14.71 3.39 -17.63
CA LEU A 444 16.07 2.85 -17.53
C LEU A 444 16.47 2.06 -18.77
N ALA A 445 15.61 1.15 -19.25
CA ALA A 445 15.87 0.39 -20.47
C ALA A 445 16.08 1.31 -21.68
N ALA A 446 15.20 2.30 -21.85
CA ALA A 446 15.24 3.25 -22.96
C ALA A 446 16.45 4.18 -22.89
N ARG A 447 16.79 4.69 -21.69
CA ARG A 447 17.98 5.50 -21.46
C ARG A 447 19.24 4.73 -21.83
N LEU A 448 19.39 3.53 -21.29
CA LEU A 448 20.58 2.71 -21.53
C LEU A 448 20.70 2.32 -23.01
N ALA A 449 19.59 2.02 -23.68
CA ALA A 449 19.59 1.76 -25.11
C ALA A 449 19.99 2.98 -25.94
N LYS A 450 19.45 4.17 -25.61
CA LYS A 450 19.78 5.42 -26.29
C LYS A 450 21.25 5.77 -26.11
N ASP A 451 21.78 5.66 -24.90
CA ASP A 451 23.19 5.95 -24.59
C ASP A 451 24.15 4.99 -25.33
N ASN A 452 23.65 3.90 -25.91
CA ASN A 452 24.41 2.88 -26.63
C ASN A 452 23.93 2.66 -28.08
N ASP A 453 23.22 3.64 -28.67
CA ASP A 453 22.73 3.62 -30.05
C ASP A 453 21.93 2.34 -30.44
N MET A 454 21.19 1.78 -29.49
CA MET A 454 20.35 0.60 -29.70
C MET A 454 18.89 0.99 -29.99
N GLN A 455 18.30 0.44 -31.06
CA GLN A 455 16.87 0.59 -31.31
C GLN A 455 16.04 -0.20 -30.29
N VAL A 456 15.09 0.48 -29.63
CA VAL A 456 14.11 -0.14 -28.73
C VAL A 456 12.71 0.20 -29.18
N VAL A 457 11.91 -0.83 -29.46
CA VAL A 457 10.45 -0.71 -29.59
C VAL A 457 9.88 -0.61 -28.18
N VAL A 458 9.13 0.47 -27.90
CA VAL A 458 8.36 0.61 -26.65
C VAL A 458 6.99 0.02 -26.91
N GLU A 459 6.68 -1.14 -26.32
CA GLU A 459 5.46 -1.92 -26.62
C GLU A 459 4.24 -1.52 -25.78
N ASP A 460 4.36 -0.62 -24.79
CA ASP A 460 3.27 -0.17 -23.92
C ASP A 460 3.62 1.17 -23.23
N ASP A 461 2.67 2.09 -23.11
CA ASP A 461 2.85 3.42 -22.52
C ASP A 461 2.66 3.47 -20.99
N GLY A 462 2.05 2.42 -20.41
CA GLY A 462 1.88 2.24 -18.97
C GLY A 462 0.87 3.20 -18.34
N PHE A 463 0.03 3.87 -19.13
CA PHE A 463 -0.99 4.78 -18.63
C PHE A 463 -2.03 4.05 -17.77
N LEU A 464 -2.55 2.93 -18.28
CA LEU A 464 -3.58 2.17 -17.57
C LEU A 464 -3.03 1.60 -16.26
N ASP A 465 -1.83 1.01 -16.26
CA ASP A 465 -1.25 0.42 -15.04
C ASP A 465 -1.00 1.46 -13.95
N ALA A 466 -0.58 2.68 -14.32
CA ALA A 466 -0.44 3.79 -13.37
C ALA A 466 -1.79 4.20 -12.76
N ASN A 467 -2.85 4.26 -13.57
CA ASN A 467 -4.20 4.55 -13.08
C ASN A 467 -4.73 3.43 -12.17
N VAL A 468 -4.58 2.16 -12.56
CA VAL A 468 -5.01 1.00 -11.75
C VAL A 468 -4.31 1.00 -10.38
N GLU A 469 -3.00 1.25 -10.34
CA GLU A 469 -2.26 1.39 -9.09
C GLU A 469 -2.82 2.52 -8.21
N ARG A 470 -3.17 3.67 -8.80
CA ARG A 470 -3.76 4.80 -8.08
C ARG A 470 -5.16 4.51 -7.55
N ILE A 471 -5.98 3.76 -8.29
CA ILE A 471 -7.30 3.30 -7.81
C ILE A 471 -7.12 2.40 -6.60
N GLU A 472 -6.17 1.47 -6.65
CA GLU A 472 -5.84 0.58 -5.53
C GLU A 472 -5.49 1.39 -4.27
N PHE A 473 -4.62 2.38 -4.41
CA PHE A 473 -4.27 3.27 -3.30
C PHE A 473 -5.44 4.12 -2.82
N LEU A 474 -6.28 4.59 -3.73
CA LEU A 474 -7.46 5.37 -3.40
C LEU A 474 -8.42 4.57 -2.52
N PHE A 475 -8.64 3.30 -2.86
CA PHE A 475 -9.51 2.38 -2.11
C PHE A 475 -8.98 2.05 -0.70
N GLU A 476 -7.66 2.17 -0.48
CA GLU A 476 -7.09 2.09 0.88
C GLU A 476 -7.22 3.39 1.69
N THR A 477 -7.59 4.51 1.08
CA THR A 477 -7.73 5.78 1.83
C THR A 477 -8.98 5.76 2.70
N SER A 478 -8.95 6.53 3.80
CA SER A 478 -10.09 6.64 4.71
C SER A 478 -11.38 7.12 4.04
N SER A 479 -11.30 7.75 2.86
CA SER A 479 -12.44 8.22 2.07
C SER A 479 -13.12 7.13 1.26
N PHE A 480 -12.48 5.97 1.05
CA PHE A 480 -13.02 4.84 0.27
C PHE A 480 -12.82 3.49 0.99
N ALA A 481 -12.36 3.52 2.24
CA ALA A 481 -11.97 2.36 3.03
C ALA A 481 -13.12 1.39 3.34
N SER A 482 -14.37 1.86 3.34
CA SER A 482 -15.56 1.01 3.51
C SER A 482 -16.53 1.14 2.32
N PRO A 483 -17.38 0.13 2.07
CA PRO A 483 -18.45 0.22 1.07
C PRO A 483 -19.35 1.44 1.27
N GLN A 484 -19.69 1.76 2.51
CA GLN A 484 -20.49 2.96 2.83
C GLN A 484 -19.80 4.25 2.40
N LYS A 485 -18.50 4.42 2.72
CA LYS A 485 -17.77 5.64 2.35
C LYS A 485 -17.55 5.75 0.85
N PHE A 486 -17.35 4.62 0.17
CA PHE A 486 -17.36 4.59 -1.28
C PHE A 486 -18.70 5.09 -1.83
N GLU A 487 -19.82 4.62 -1.29
CA GLU A 487 -21.15 5.03 -1.74
C GLU A 487 -21.44 6.51 -1.43
N GLU A 488 -21.03 7.02 -0.27
CA GLU A 488 -21.09 8.45 0.05
C GLU A 488 -20.29 9.29 -0.95
N ALA A 489 -19.09 8.84 -1.31
CA ALA A 489 -18.26 9.51 -2.30
C ALA A 489 -18.87 9.44 -3.71
N ALA A 490 -19.37 8.27 -4.12
CA ALA A 490 -20.03 8.04 -5.39
C ALA A 490 -21.30 8.90 -5.52
N LYS A 491 -22.14 8.94 -4.49
CA LYS A 491 -23.34 9.78 -4.42
C LYS A 491 -22.99 11.26 -4.57
N ALA A 492 -22.00 11.75 -3.82
CA ALA A 492 -21.59 13.15 -3.91
C ALA A 492 -21.05 13.53 -5.30
N ILE A 493 -20.35 12.61 -5.99
CA ILE A 493 -19.91 12.83 -7.38
C ILE A 493 -21.11 12.89 -8.30
N LEU A 494 -22.03 11.92 -8.23
CA LEU A 494 -23.19 11.87 -9.12
C LEU A 494 -24.11 13.08 -8.92
N GLU A 495 -24.41 13.47 -7.68
CA GLU A 495 -25.23 14.64 -7.38
C GLU A 495 -24.57 15.95 -7.84
N GLY A 496 -23.25 16.10 -7.64
CA GLY A 496 -22.53 17.28 -8.10
C GLY A 496 -22.49 17.39 -9.63
N LEU A 497 -22.38 16.27 -10.35
CA LEU A 497 -22.46 16.25 -11.82
C LEU A 497 -23.87 16.56 -12.36
N GLU A 498 -24.93 16.33 -11.58
CA GLU A 498 -26.29 16.77 -11.91
C GLU A 498 -26.53 18.26 -11.61
N SER A 499 -25.66 18.89 -10.82
CA SER A 499 -25.82 20.29 -10.43
C SER A 499 -25.62 21.22 -11.63
N ASN A 500 -26.39 22.31 -11.65
CA ASN A 500 -26.18 23.44 -12.57
C ASN A 500 -25.28 24.50 -11.94
N ASP A 501 -24.81 24.29 -10.70
CA ASP A 501 -23.80 25.11 -10.06
C ASP A 501 -22.42 24.70 -10.59
N SER A 502 -21.72 25.63 -11.25
CA SER A 502 -20.44 25.35 -11.90
C SER A 502 -19.38 24.85 -10.92
N GLU A 503 -19.29 25.44 -9.72
CA GLU A 503 -18.29 25.01 -8.72
C GLU A 503 -18.55 23.57 -8.23
N GLN A 504 -19.82 23.22 -8.00
CA GLN A 504 -20.19 21.84 -7.61
C GLN A 504 -19.92 20.84 -8.73
N PHE A 505 -20.24 21.20 -9.97
CA PHE A 505 -19.99 20.34 -11.14
C PHE A 505 -18.48 20.10 -11.31
N GLU A 506 -17.68 21.17 -11.29
CA GLU A 506 -16.22 21.10 -11.46
C GLU A 506 -15.55 20.26 -10.36
N GLU A 507 -15.96 20.41 -9.10
CA GLU A 507 -15.42 19.59 -8.01
C GLU A 507 -15.83 18.11 -8.14
N ALA A 508 -17.07 17.84 -8.56
CA ALA A 508 -17.51 16.47 -8.80
C ALA A 508 -16.79 15.83 -9.99
N HIS A 509 -16.57 16.59 -11.06
CA HIS A 509 -15.82 16.18 -12.24
C HIS A 509 -14.34 15.89 -11.90
N ARG A 510 -13.70 16.76 -11.10
CA ARG A 510 -12.36 16.52 -10.56
C ARG A 510 -12.28 15.20 -9.77
N ARG A 511 -13.24 14.98 -8.87
CA ARG A 511 -13.32 13.77 -8.04
C ARG A 511 -13.55 12.51 -8.85
N LEU A 512 -14.33 12.58 -9.93
CA LEU A 512 -14.49 11.46 -10.87
C LEU A 512 -13.15 11.07 -11.50
N GLY A 513 -12.34 12.05 -11.93
CA GLY A 513 -11.00 11.82 -12.45
C GLY A 513 -10.08 11.13 -11.44
N GLU A 514 -10.10 11.55 -10.17
CA GLU A 514 -9.37 10.86 -9.10
C GLU A 514 -9.83 9.40 -8.95
N MET A 515 -11.14 9.15 -9.01
CA MET A 515 -11.75 7.83 -8.86
C MET A 515 -11.42 6.87 -10.00
N LEU A 516 -11.12 7.41 -11.19
CA LEU A 516 -10.60 6.70 -12.35
C LEU A 516 -9.07 6.51 -12.31
N GLY A 517 -8.41 6.91 -11.22
CA GLY A 517 -6.98 6.75 -11.02
C GLY A 517 -6.12 7.86 -11.60
N PHE A 518 -6.69 8.95 -12.12
CA PHE A 518 -5.90 10.09 -12.59
C PHE A 518 -5.34 10.90 -11.41
N THR A 519 -4.29 11.67 -11.68
CA THR A 519 -3.99 12.85 -10.84
C THR A 519 -4.86 13.99 -11.34
N ALA A 520 -5.86 14.38 -10.55
CA ALA A 520 -6.82 15.42 -10.95
C ALA A 520 -6.82 16.61 -9.99
N ALA A 521 -6.89 17.81 -10.54
CA ALA A 521 -7.07 19.04 -9.76
C ALA A 521 -7.83 20.10 -10.57
N ASN A 522 -8.30 21.12 -9.84
CA ASN A 522 -8.87 22.34 -10.41
C ASN A 522 -7.87 23.48 -10.29
N SER A 523 -8.00 24.47 -11.16
CA SER A 523 -7.17 25.67 -11.13
C SER A 523 -7.94 26.86 -10.56
N SER A 524 -7.24 27.82 -9.95
CA SER A 524 -7.86 29.03 -9.41
C SER A 524 -7.34 30.26 -10.14
N GLY A 525 -8.21 31.02 -10.79
CA GLY A 525 -7.85 32.27 -11.48
C GLY A 525 -8.80 32.65 -12.61
N GLN A 526 -8.46 33.70 -13.36
CA GLN A 526 -9.17 34.05 -14.60
C GLN A 526 -8.53 33.34 -15.79
N ALA A 527 -9.36 32.78 -16.69
CA ALA A 527 -8.93 32.03 -17.87
C ALA A 527 -7.97 30.86 -17.54
N THR A 528 -8.20 30.24 -16.37
CA THR A 528 -7.57 28.98 -16.00
C THR A 528 -8.49 27.83 -16.38
N PRO A 529 -7.94 26.63 -16.66
CA PRO A 529 -8.77 25.46 -16.88
C PRO A 529 -9.56 25.08 -15.63
N ASP A 530 -10.68 24.40 -15.86
CA ASP A 530 -11.57 23.89 -14.82
C ASP A 530 -10.91 22.62 -14.23
N PRO A 531 -11.40 21.37 -14.39
CA PRO A 531 -10.59 20.22 -14.02
C PRO A 531 -9.57 19.86 -15.11
N TRP A 532 -8.47 19.26 -14.68
CA TRP A 532 -7.54 18.54 -15.55
C TRP A 532 -7.15 17.20 -14.92
N TRP A 533 -6.93 16.21 -15.77
CA TRP A 533 -6.60 14.83 -15.41
C TRP A 533 -5.26 14.45 -16.02
N ILE A 534 -4.34 13.93 -15.21
CA ILE A 534 -3.00 13.50 -15.64
C ILE A 534 -2.83 12.00 -15.40
N SER A 535 -2.37 11.29 -16.43
CA SER A 535 -1.91 9.90 -16.35
C SER A 535 -0.40 9.83 -16.65
N ASN A 536 0.34 9.21 -15.74
CA ASN A 536 1.78 8.91 -15.87
C ASN A 536 2.66 10.11 -16.28
N GLU A 537 2.27 11.35 -15.93
CA GLU A 537 2.95 12.62 -16.26
C GLU A 537 3.18 12.88 -17.77
N LYS A 538 2.69 12.01 -18.65
CA LYS A 538 2.89 12.07 -20.11
C LYS A 538 1.59 12.27 -20.88
N LEU A 539 0.44 12.09 -20.24
CA LEU A 539 -0.88 12.36 -20.83
C LEU A 539 -1.66 13.28 -19.91
N CYS A 540 -2.15 14.39 -20.44
CA CYS A 540 -3.02 15.32 -19.74
C CYS A 540 -4.28 15.58 -20.56
N LEU A 541 -5.44 15.39 -19.94
CA LEU A 541 -6.74 15.80 -20.47
C LEU A 541 -7.21 16.99 -19.63
N VAL A 542 -7.41 18.13 -20.28
CA VAL A 542 -7.83 19.38 -19.63
C VAL A 542 -9.23 19.77 -20.11
N PHE A 543 -10.05 20.27 -19.19
CA PHE A 543 -11.46 20.54 -19.46
C PHE A 543 -11.81 22.02 -19.34
N GLU A 544 -12.85 22.40 -20.07
CA GLU A 544 -13.67 23.61 -19.83
C GLU A 544 -15.11 23.13 -19.62
N ASP A 545 -15.64 23.36 -18.44
CA ASP A 545 -16.97 22.96 -18.01
C ASP A 545 -17.96 24.13 -18.17
N LYS A 546 -19.09 23.84 -18.81
CA LYS A 546 -20.23 24.75 -19.01
C LYS A 546 -21.52 24.04 -18.65
N SER A 547 -21.69 23.78 -17.34
CA SER A 547 -22.88 23.12 -16.80
C SER A 547 -24.12 24.01 -16.76
N ASP A 548 -23.94 25.33 -16.71
CA ASP A 548 -25.00 26.34 -16.61
C ASP A 548 -25.40 26.96 -17.96
N SER A 549 -24.83 26.49 -19.08
CA SER A 549 -25.10 27.06 -20.39
C SER A 549 -26.52 26.75 -20.91
N ASN A 550 -27.12 27.69 -21.63
CA ASN A 550 -28.42 27.47 -22.27
C ASN A 550 -28.25 26.60 -23.53
N PRO A 551 -28.87 25.40 -23.61
CA PRO A 551 -28.75 24.48 -24.74
C PRO A 551 -29.24 25.07 -26.07
N ASP A 552 -30.15 26.05 -26.03
CA ASP A 552 -30.70 26.68 -27.24
C ASP A 552 -29.74 27.67 -27.90
N HIS A 553 -28.71 28.12 -27.20
CA HIS A 553 -27.71 29.07 -27.72
C HIS A 553 -26.48 28.32 -28.24
N ALA A 554 -25.78 28.90 -29.21
CA ALA A 554 -24.47 28.45 -29.63
C ALA A 554 -23.35 28.81 -28.65
N ILE A 555 -22.30 28.00 -28.69
CA ILE A 555 -21.06 28.22 -27.93
C ILE A 555 -20.41 29.52 -28.43
N SER A 556 -20.20 30.45 -27.51
CA SER A 556 -19.62 31.76 -27.83
C SER A 556 -18.14 31.65 -28.21
N VAL A 557 -17.68 32.54 -29.11
CA VAL A 557 -16.26 32.65 -29.49
C VAL A 557 -15.35 32.85 -28.26
N LYS A 558 -15.86 33.53 -27.22
CA LYS A 558 -15.14 33.72 -25.95
C LYS A 558 -14.82 32.38 -25.29
N HIS A 559 -15.80 31.48 -25.17
CA HIS A 559 -15.61 30.18 -24.52
C HIS A 559 -14.72 29.26 -25.36
N VAL A 560 -14.86 29.28 -26.70
CA VAL A 560 -13.98 28.51 -27.59
C VAL A 560 -12.51 28.93 -27.42
N ARG A 561 -12.24 30.25 -27.42
CA ARG A 561 -10.88 30.78 -27.23
C ARG A 561 -10.32 30.45 -25.85
N GLN A 562 -11.16 30.46 -24.82
CA GLN A 562 -10.76 30.10 -23.46
C GLN A 562 -10.28 28.64 -23.42
N ALA A 563 -11.13 27.70 -23.85
CA ALA A 563 -10.76 26.28 -23.91
C ALA A 563 -9.49 26.04 -24.74
N ALA A 564 -9.40 26.63 -25.94
CA ALA A 564 -8.22 26.50 -26.80
C ALA A 564 -6.91 26.98 -26.13
N SER A 565 -6.99 27.91 -25.17
CA SER A 565 -5.82 28.44 -24.46
C SER A 565 -5.31 27.53 -23.32
N HIS A 566 -6.13 26.57 -22.85
CA HIS A 566 -5.80 25.71 -21.71
C HIS A 566 -4.56 24.86 -21.91
N HIS A 567 -4.32 24.37 -23.14
CA HIS A 567 -3.13 23.58 -23.45
C HIS A 567 -1.83 24.32 -23.08
N LYS A 568 -1.80 25.64 -23.30
CA LYS A 568 -0.65 26.50 -22.99
C LYS A 568 -0.55 26.73 -21.49
N TRP A 569 -1.68 26.99 -20.83
CA TRP A 569 -1.72 27.15 -19.38
C TRP A 569 -1.16 25.91 -18.67
N ILE A 570 -1.54 24.70 -19.10
CA ILE A 570 -1.04 23.44 -18.55
C ILE A 570 0.49 23.34 -18.71
N LYS A 571 1.04 23.63 -19.90
CA LYS A 571 2.50 23.60 -20.14
C LYS A 571 3.28 24.54 -19.21
N ASP A 572 2.71 25.71 -18.91
CA ASP A 572 3.38 26.75 -18.11
C ASP A 572 3.22 26.53 -16.60
N ASN A 573 2.17 25.85 -16.14
CA ASN A 573 1.79 25.81 -14.71
C ASN A 573 1.78 24.40 -14.10
N VAL A 574 1.75 23.35 -14.91
CA VAL A 574 1.68 21.96 -14.45
C VAL A 574 2.95 21.22 -14.81
N SER A 575 3.57 20.56 -13.83
CA SER A 575 4.77 19.75 -14.06
C SER A 575 4.40 18.48 -14.81
N LEU A 576 4.79 18.41 -16.07
CA LEU A 576 4.63 17.26 -16.96
C LEU A 576 5.99 16.86 -17.56
N SER A 577 6.05 15.65 -18.12
CA SER A 577 7.19 15.22 -18.94
C SER A 577 7.38 16.13 -20.17
N PRO A 578 8.62 16.35 -20.67
CA PRO A 578 8.88 17.28 -21.78
C PRO A 578 8.08 17.01 -23.07
N ASN A 579 7.68 15.76 -23.30
CA ASN A 579 6.92 15.31 -24.47
C ASN A 579 5.49 14.89 -24.09
N ALA A 580 4.90 15.48 -23.06
CA ALA A 580 3.55 15.13 -22.64
C ALA A 580 2.52 15.53 -23.70
N GLU A 581 1.60 14.61 -23.98
CA GLU A 581 0.44 14.81 -24.82
C GLU A 581 -0.63 15.54 -24.01
N ILE A 582 -1.13 16.67 -24.52
CA ILE A 582 -2.14 17.50 -23.85
C ILE A 582 -3.34 17.63 -24.79
N TYR A 583 -4.51 17.24 -24.29
CA TYR A 583 -5.77 17.29 -25.02
C TYR A 583 -6.76 18.17 -24.28
N THR A 584 -7.53 18.99 -25.01
CA THR A 584 -8.56 19.84 -24.43
C THR A 584 -9.94 19.34 -24.83
N ALA A 585 -10.87 19.26 -23.88
CA ALA A 585 -12.28 19.02 -24.17
C ALA A 585 -13.19 20.05 -23.47
N MET A 586 -14.29 20.43 -24.11
CA MET A 586 -15.33 21.25 -23.52
C MET A 586 -16.56 20.39 -23.19
N ILE A 587 -17.01 20.45 -21.95
CA ILE A 587 -18.26 19.82 -21.50
C ILE A 587 -19.36 20.87 -21.47
N THR A 588 -20.41 20.70 -22.26
CA THR A 588 -21.48 21.71 -22.37
C THR A 588 -22.82 21.11 -22.77
N THR A 589 -23.91 21.79 -22.42
CA THR A 589 -25.27 21.56 -22.92
C THR A 589 -25.46 21.99 -24.39
N GLN A 590 -24.60 22.87 -24.89
CA GLN A 590 -24.74 23.51 -26.20
C GLN A 590 -24.31 22.56 -27.31
N SER A 591 -25.13 22.46 -28.37
CA SER A 591 -24.87 21.58 -29.53
C SER A 591 -24.53 22.33 -30.82
N LYS A 592 -24.48 23.66 -30.76
CA LYS A 592 -24.12 24.55 -31.88
C LYS A 592 -22.94 25.43 -31.52
N ILE A 593 -22.24 25.93 -32.53
CA ILE A 593 -21.11 26.86 -32.38
C ILE A 593 -21.38 28.15 -33.16
N HIS A 594 -20.96 29.30 -32.61
CA HIS A 594 -21.07 30.57 -33.31
C HIS A 594 -20.28 30.53 -34.63
N HIS A 595 -20.75 31.18 -35.70
CA HIS A 595 -20.11 31.12 -37.03
C HIS A 595 -18.61 31.45 -37.07
N ASP A 596 -18.13 32.35 -36.20
CA ASP A 596 -16.70 32.67 -36.06
C ASP A 596 -15.90 31.70 -35.17
N GLY A 597 -16.57 30.82 -34.44
CA GLY A 597 -16.00 29.90 -33.47
C GLY A 597 -15.07 28.82 -34.06
N PRO A 598 -15.40 28.15 -35.17
CA PRO A 598 -14.60 27.04 -35.73
C PRO A 598 -13.13 27.37 -35.94
N THR A 599 -12.80 28.62 -36.29
CA THR A 599 -11.42 29.11 -36.50
C THR A 599 -10.50 28.95 -35.26
N PHE A 600 -11.08 28.84 -34.06
CA PHE A 600 -10.33 28.71 -32.81
C PHE A 600 -10.47 27.32 -32.17
N ALA A 601 -11.17 26.39 -32.82
CA ALA A 601 -11.67 25.16 -32.21
C ALA A 601 -11.01 23.87 -32.74
N ASP A 602 -9.88 24.00 -33.45
CA ASP A 602 -9.23 22.90 -34.18
C ASP A 602 -8.80 21.71 -33.32
N GLU A 603 -8.47 21.95 -32.05
CA GLU A 603 -7.96 20.95 -31.11
C GLU A 603 -8.79 20.86 -29.83
N VAL A 604 -10.05 21.31 -29.88
CA VAL A 604 -10.96 21.27 -28.71
C VAL A 604 -12.07 20.25 -28.95
N GLY A 605 -12.02 19.16 -28.19
CA GLY A 605 -13.07 18.16 -28.15
C GLY A 605 -14.39 18.72 -27.62
N TRP A 606 -15.50 18.18 -28.11
CA TRP A 606 -16.84 18.48 -27.62
C TRP A 606 -17.43 17.24 -26.96
N TRP A 607 -17.80 17.37 -25.70
CA TRP A 607 -18.50 16.34 -24.95
C TRP A 607 -19.82 16.89 -24.42
N HIS A 608 -20.93 16.46 -25.02
CA HIS A 608 -22.26 16.87 -24.54
C HIS A 608 -22.48 16.43 -23.08
N ILE A 609 -22.98 17.35 -22.24
CA ILE A 609 -23.07 17.13 -20.79
C ILE A 609 -23.90 15.90 -20.40
N GLU A 610 -25.00 15.63 -21.10
CA GLU A 610 -25.84 14.44 -20.83
C GLU A 610 -25.10 13.13 -21.16
N ASN A 611 -24.27 13.14 -22.19
CA ASN A 611 -23.45 11.97 -22.53
C ASN A 611 -22.35 11.77 -21.49
N PHE A 612 -21.80 12.85 -20.94
CA PHE A 612 -20.83 12.81 -19.87
C PHE A 612 -21.45 12.31 -18.56
N ARG A 613 -22.64 12.80 -18.19
CA ARG A 613 -23.41 12.33 -17.02
C ARG A 613 -23.72 10.83 -17.11
N ASN A 614 -24.24 10.37 -18.24
CA ASN A 614 -24.54 8.96 -18.46
C ASN A 614 -23.28 8.08 -18.39
N TRP A 615 -22.20 8.49 -19.05
CA TRP A 615 -20.91 7.81 -18.96
C TRP A 615 -20.38 7.77 -17.52
N SER A 616 -20.53 8.85 -16.76
CA SER A 616 -20.11 8.92 -15.35
C SER A 616 -20.89 7.93 -14.47
N ARG A 617 -22.20 7.73 -14.72
CA ARG A 617 -23.00 6.70 -14.02
C ARG A 617 -22.50 5.29 -14.32
N GLU A 618 -22.19 4.99 -15.59
CA GLU A 618 -21.63 3.69 -16.01
C GLU A 618 -20.28 3.43 -15.32
N VAL A 619 -19.39 4.44 -15.32
CA VAL A 619 -18.09 4.39 -14.64
C VAL A 619 -18.25 4.11 -13.15
N ILE A 620 -19.11 4.85 -12.46
CA ILE A 620 -19.34 4.66 -11.02
C ILE A 620 -19.92 3.27 -10.73
N SER A 621 -20.80 2.76 -11.60
CA SER A 621 -21.33 1.40 -11.46
C SER A 621 -20.22 0.35 -11.55
N LEU A 622 -19.34 0.45 -12.54
CA LEU A 622 -18.21 -0.48 -12.68
C LEU A 622 -17.25 -0.39 -11.49
N LEU A 623 -16.91 0.83 -11.07
CA LEU A 623 -16.03 1.04 -9.91
C LEU A 623 -16.64 0.48 -8.62
N ARG A 624 -17.97 0.50 -8.48
CA ARG A 624 -18.69 -0.12 -7.36
C ARG A 624 -18.50 -1.64 -7.34
N GLU A 625 -18.59 -2.29 -8.50
CA GLU A 625 -18.33 -3.73 -8.64
C GLU A 625 -16.86 -4.08 -8.37
N LEU A 626 -15.92 -3.28 -8.87
CA LEU A 626 -14.49 -3.49 -8.62
C LEU A 626 -14.13 -3.26 -7.14
N ARG A 627 -14.82 -2.33 -6.46
CA ARG A 627 -14.63 -2.05 -5.04
C ARG A 627 -15.12 -3.18 -4.15
N SER A 628 -16.20 -3.87 -4.51
CA SER A 628 -16.75 -4.98 -3.70
C SER A 628 -15.83 -6.20 -3.68
N THR A 629 -15.02 -6.38 -4.73
CA THR A 629 -14.02 -7.45 -4.83
C THR A 629 -12.63 -7.04 -4.30
N PHE A 630 -12.43 -5.76 -3.95
CA PHE A 630 -11.16 -5.26 -3.45
C PHE A 630 -10.96 -5.63 -1.98
N THR A 631 -9.87 -6.34 -1.69
CA THR A 631 -9.57 -6.82 -0.32
C THR A 631 -8.26 -6.27 0.27
N GLY A 632 -7.73 -5.18 -0.30
CA GLY A 632 -6.49 -4.50 0.12
C GLY A 632 -5.43 -4.37 -0.99
N ALA A 633 -4.44 -3.49 -0.81
CA ALA A 633 -3.42 -3.24 -1.84
C ALA A 633 -2.47 -4.41 -2.08
N GLY A 634 -1.86 -4.43 -3.27
CA GLY A 634 -0.84 -5.41 -3.63
C GLY A 634 -1.37 -6.70 -4.25
N GLN A 635 -2.59 -6.69 -4.80
CA GLN A 635 -3.26 -7.88 -5.35
C GLN A 635 -3.10 -7.98 -6.87
N SER A 636 -2.26 -8.91 -7.32
CA SER A 636 -2.01 -9.17 -8.74
C SER A 636 -3.29 -9.53 -9.51
N GLU A 637 -4.13 -10.38 -8.92
CA GLU A 637 -5.36 -10.85 -9.54
C GLU A 637 -6.35 -9.69 -9.70
N TRP A 638 -6.53 -8.90 -8.63
CA TRP A 638 -7.44 -7.75 -8.66
C TRP A 638 -7.00 -6.71 -9.70
N ARG A 639 -5.70 -6.35 -9.76
CA ARG A 639 -5.20 -5.42 -10.79
C ARG A 639 -5.43 -5.95 -12.21
N SER A 640 -5.29 -7.25 -12.40
CA SER A 640 -5.55 -7.90 -13.70
C SER A 640 -7.02 -7.80 -14.10
N VAL A 641 -7.94 -8.05 -13.16
CA VAL A 641 -9.39 -7.90 -13.38
C VAL A 641 -9.75 -6.45 -13.69
N VAL A 642 -9.24 -5.47 -12.92
CA VAL A 642 -9.48 -4.05 -13.19
C VAL A 642 -8.99 -3.67 -14.59
N ARG A 643 -7.80 -4.12 -14.97
CA ARG A 643 -7.21 -3.86 -16.30
C ARG A 643 -8.10 -4.42 -17.42
N GLU A 644 -8.56 -5.65 -17.29
CA GLU A 644 -9.48 -6.27 -18.25
C GLU A 644 -10.79 -5.49 -18.36
N GLN A 645 -11.41 -5.15 -17.22
CA GLN A 645 -12.67 -4.41 -17.21
C GLN A 645 -12.51 -3.00 -17.78
N PHE A 646 -11.41 -2.30 -17.50
CA PHE A 646 -11.16 -0.97 -18.06
C PHE A 646 -10.99 -1.02 -19.57
N LEU A 647 -10.22 -1.98 -20.10
CA LEU A 647 -10.07 -2.15 -21.54
C LEU A 647 -11.40 -2.52 -22.20
N ARG A 648 -12.15 -3.46 -21.61
CA ARG A 648 -13.45 -3.89 -22.13
C ARG A 648 -14.48 -2.76 -22.20
N ASN A 649 -14.44 -1.84 -21.23
CA ASN A 649 -15.36 -0.70 -21.15
C ASN A 649 -14.78 0.60 -21.74
N SER A 650 -13.61 0.54 -22.40
CA SER A 650 -12.94 1.72 -23.00
C SER A 650 -12.68 2.85 -21.98
N LEU A 651 -12.26 2.48 -20.77
CA LEU A 651 -11.93 3.38 -19.65
C LEU A 651 -10.42 3.53 -19.43
N ASP A 652 -9.58 2.94 -20.28
CA ASP A 652 -8.16 3.27 -20.26
C ASP A 652 -7.92 4.74 -20.67
N PRO A 653 -6.82 5.37 -20.23
CA PRO A 653 -6.61 6.79 -20.44
C PRO A 653 -6.67 7.25 -21.90
N LYS A 654 -6.21 6.43 -22.84
CA LYS A 654 -6.26 6.77 -24.27
C LYS A 654 -7.68 6.67 -24.81
N SER A 655 -8.45 5.65 -24.42
CA SER A 655 -9.86 5.53 -24.79
C SER A 655 -10.70 6.69 -24.24
N ILE A 656 -10.44 7.14 -23.01
CA ILE A 656 -11.10 8.31 -22.43
C ILE A 656 -10.80 9.58 -23.23
N VAL A 657 -9.53 9.81 -23.58
CA VAL A 657 -9.12 10.94 -24.44
C VAL A 657 -9.79 10.86 -25.80
N ALA A 658 -9.82 9.68 -26.41
CA ALA A 658 -10.47 9.45 -27.69
C ALA A 658 -11.99 9.73 -27.63
N LYS A 659 -12.65 9.38 -26.51
CA LYS A 659 -14.07 9.68 -26.28
C LYS A 659 -14.30 11.18 -26.11
N ALA A 660 -13.47 11.86 -25.32
CA ALA A 660 -13.55 13.31 -25.11
C ALA A 660 -13.30 14.13 -26.39
N ASN A 661 -12.55 13.57 -27.33
CA ASN A 661 -12.21 14.19 -28.61
C ASN A 661 -12.87 13.51 -29.81
N GLN A 662 -13.92 12.69 -29.60
CA GLN A 662 -14.59 11.95 -30.68
C GLN A 662 -15.23 12.90 -31.70
N LYS A 663 -15.74 14.04 -31.24
CA LYS A 663 -16.26 15.14 -32.05
C LYS A 663 -15.55 16.41 -31.61
N LEU A 664 -15.09 17.23 -32.55
CA LEU A 664 -14.48 18.52 -32.22
C LEU A 664 -15.54 19.63 -32.23
N LEU A 665 -15.28 20.69 -31.47
CA LEU A 665 -16.13 21.88 -31.45
C LEU A 665 -16.33 22.49 -32.84
N ARG A 666 -15.31 22.44 -33.71
CA ARG A 666 -15.40 22.93 -35.09
C ARG A 666 -16.39 22.16 -35.97
N ASP A 667 -16.73 20.93 -35.59
CA ASP A 667 -17.62 20.03 -36.33
C ASP A 667 -19.09 20.13 -35.85
N LEU A 668 -19.40 21.10 -34.99
CA LEU A 668 -20.77 21.41 -34.58
C LEU A 668 -21.50 22.23 -35.64
N ASP A 669 -22.83 22.13 -35.64
CA ASP A 669 -23.65 22.96 -36.50
C ASP A 669 -23.46 24.43 -36.14
N ILE A 670 -23.35 25.28 -37.16
CA ILE A 670 -23.19 26.71 -36.99
C ILE A 670 -24.57 27.35 -36.73
N GLU A 671 -24.64 28.23 -35.73
CA GLU A 671 -25.76 29.16 -35.54
C GLU A 671 -25.58 30.47 -36.32
#